data_AF-A0A1J9QJ18-F1
#
_entry.id   AF-A0A1J9QJ18-F1
#
_cell.length_a   1.000
_cell.length_b   1.000
_cell.length_c   1.000
_cell.angle_alpha   90.00
_cell.angle_beta   90.00
_cell.angle_gamma   90.00
#
_symmetry.space_group_name_H-M   'P 1'
#
loop_
_entity.id
_entity.type
_entity.pdbx_description
1 polymer ?
#
loop_
_entity_poly.entity_id
_entity_poly.type
_entity_poly.pdbx_seq_one_letter_code
_entity_poly.pdbx_strand_id
1 'polypeptide(L)'
;MSSADPFDSALDLLRRLNPKDTATNVDRLCQLAPSLTEDLLESVDVPLAVKRCPKTKRDFLCCDYNRDGDSWRSPWSNEFEPPLEDGEGVFPSERVRKMELKANEAFDVYRELYYEGGISSVYLWDMEDGFAGCVLLKKSVSPSSKTTGGWDSIHVFEALDRARTAHYKLTSTVILNLGTDGNDLGSLDLSGNMVRQVEQDMPVDDDTSHVANIGRMVEDMELKMRNLLQEVYFGKAKDVVGDLRSIASLSETNRDRATHKEMISSMGGGRPAFHVDTIDSPQTARPTCSNCRKWGIPCDYTNRLYAAERTFGVGSADEYTDRNSWAVEPSTNALGASNFPFQDAVHFQWQSKQSSAQHALTVPDMLSGLLDTNAHMDVSSEVPLTIPDSGGDATNSAGVDFAALFDCSTEIPDLNQNQAFDAPISGSGSLTDVAIPSLCLENGFPSESLLLELVDIYFAHHQVFLPFLHKSQYQQRVKRFRRESPDRQDAALLYAVLAIAAASHPDPTVRDRRLEWFAKAKQLSGNTEKRYASLQEIQASLCICLLAWTTGDYPLCWLSIGTAWRQAVTLGLNRIDGGQCNLVQEGSLPKCALEKEEQRRTIWTLFLMDRGMAFPCGWPHAIDDRQFMVNLPVDEDVFQSADDKTPVLNNSTMPFTRNLRKLTTSTPTEGSSTVYQTILKAYILLGRITEHVNSLEASSDPDGHFLEFQQLDTELSRFKLSLPRSTTTLRSSSVREATHIFWLNAIVGILVILLHHRPDTAASKPPQSSSAVNTPVSETRNSIDGFEYCVAATENLSRMIQDATKVSVDALINPHIGSSLYGCGRTLALHYVAGGGTKSEEEIRSGIDMYLLLFDRVADVYPTLGTKFRNGMRYTLAQAPQIIREMKADGARGMLSKCGDWAGATPQATLQNLTAAFSR
;
A
#
# COMPACT_ATOMS: atom_id res chain seq x y z
N MET A 1 34.84 3.76 39.62
CA MET A 1 34.49 3.70 38.20
C MET A 1 35.27 2.52 37.63
N SER A 2 34.59 1.49 37.13
CA SER A 2 35.28 0.50 36.29
C SER A 2 35.84 1.25 35.07
N SER A 3 37.06 0.93 34.65
CA SER A 3 37.53 1.34 33.33
C SER A 3 36.55 0.79 32.30
N ALA A 4 36.04 1.65 31.42
CA ALA A 4 35.31 1.19 30.26
C ALA A 4 36.24 0.26 29.46
N ASP A 5 35.68 -0.82 28.93
CA ASP A 5 36.46 -1.76 28.14
C ASP A 5 36.96 -1.05 26.85
N PRO A 6 38.26 -1.18 26.49
CA PRO A 6 38.81 -0.50 25.32
C PRO A 6 38.12 -0.89 24.00
N PHE A 7 37.64 -2.13 23.87
CA PHE A 7 36.94 -2.60 22.67
C PHE A 7 35.52 -2.02 22.59
N ASP A 8 34.72 -2.08 23.66
CA ASP A 8 33.44 -1.36 23.76
C ASP A 8 33.57 0.13 23.44
N SER A 9 34.67 0.75 23.92
CA SER A 9 34.97 2.17 23.69
C SER A 9 35.31 2.48 22.23
N ALA A 10 36.01 1.57 21.54
CA ALA A 10 36.30 1.69 20.12
C ALA A 10 35.03 1.55 19.26
N LEU A 11 34.15 0.60 19.59
CA LEU A 11 32.85 0.43 18.94
C LEU A 11 31.91 1.65 19.16
N ASP A 12 31.85 2.21 20.38
CA ASP A 12 31.08 3.42 20.64
C ASP A 12 31.64 4.65 19.91
N LEU A 13 32.97 4.73 19.73
CA LEU A 13 33.59 5.79 18.94
C LEU A 13 33.23 5.66 17.44
N LEU A 14 33.28 4.46 16.87
CA LEU A 14 32.92 4.21 15.47
C LEU A 14 31.44 4.53 15.17
N ARG A 15 30.54 4.34 16.15
CA ARG A 15 29.12 4.77 16.07
C ARG A 15 28.91 6.29 16.09
N ARG A 16 29.96 7.09 16.36
CA ARG A 16 29.91 8.56 16.49
C ARG A 16 30.74 9.30 15.43
N LEU A 17 31.77 8.65 14.88
CA LEU A 17 32.57 9.20 13.79
C LEU A 17 31.76 9.21 12.48
N ASN A 18 32.25 9.95 11.48
CA ASN A 18 31.58 10.02 10.18
C ASN A 18 31.57 8.63 9.52
N PRO A 19 30.39 8.02 9.26
CA PRO A 19 30.31 6.67 8.73
C PRO A 19 30.82 6.55 7.28
N LYS A 20 30.91 7.66 6.55
CA LYS A 20 31.56 7.69 5.22
C LYS A 20 33.04 7.31 5.28
N ASP A 21 33.69 7.59 6.41
CA ASP A 21 35.12 7.40 6.63
C ASP A 21 35.41 6.10 7.42
N THR A 22 34.43 5.20 7.59
CA THR A 22 34.51 4.01 8.49
C THR A 22 35.78 3.20 8.29
N ALA A 23 36.15 2.84 7.06
CA ALA A 23 37.39 2.09 6.79
C ALA A 23 38.64 2.84 7.31
N THR A 24 38.74 4.15 7.05
CA THR A 24 39.86 4.97 7.54
C THR A 24 39.87 5.09 9.07
N ASN A 25 38.69 5.07 9.69
CA ASN A 25 38.54 5.13 11.15
C ASN A 25 38.96 3.81 11.82
N VAL A 26 38.60 2.66 11.23
CA VAL A 26 39.03 1.32 11.67
C VAL A 26 40.55 1.17 11.53
N ASP A 27 41.13 1.53 10.39
CA ASP A 27 42.59 1.49 10.17
C ASP A 27 43.35 2.30 11.24
N ARG A 28 42.86 3.50 11.57
CA ARG A 28 43.45 4.37 12.59
C ARG A 28 43.28 3.80 14.00
N LEU A 29 42.18 3.12 14.29
CA LEU A 29 41.98 2.44 15.57
C LEU A 29 42.90 1.23 15.72
N CYS A 30 43.10 0.45 14.65
CA CYS A 30 44.07 -0.64 14.62
C CYS A 30 45.50 -0.12 14.84
N GLN A 31 45.87 1.02 14.25
CA GLN A 31 47.17 1.67 14.52
C GLN A 31 47.30 2.21 15.95
N LEU A 32 46.21 2.68 16.55
CA LEU A 32 46.18 3.26 17.91
C LEU A 32 46.19 2.17 19.00
N ALA A 33 45.51 1.07 18.77
CA ALA A 33 45.39 -0.07 19.68
C ALA A 33 45.56 -1.40 18.91
N PRO A 34 46.80 -1.79 18.52
CA PRO A 34 47.05 -2.98 17.71
C PRO A 34 46.58 -4.30 18.33
N SER A 35 46.40 -4.34 19.66
CA SER A 35 45.86 -5.50 20.36
C SER A 35 44.36 -5.73 20.13
N LEU A 36 43.65 -4.81 19.49
CA LEU A 36 42.22 -4.91 19.16
C LEU A 36 41.98 -5.13 17.66
N THR A 37 43.03 -5.30 16.85
CA THR A 37 42.92 -5.34 15.39
C THR A 37 42.07 -6.51 14.89
N GLU A 38 42.24 -7.69 15.49
CA GLU A 38 41.47 -8.90 15.16
C GLU A 38 39.98 -8.71 15.49
N ASP A 39 39.66 -8.43 16.77
CA ASP A 39 38.29 -8.17 17.23
C ASP A 39 37.57 -7.06 16.44
N LEU A 40 38.27 -5.98 16.07
CA LEU A 40 37.70 -4.85 15.33
C LEU A 40 37.42 -5.17 13.87
N LEU A 41 38.27 -5.95 13.20
CA LEU A 41 38.03 -6.36 11.81
C LEU A 41 36.90 -7.41 11.73
N GLU A 42 36.79 -8.29 12.72
CA GLU A 42 35.66 -9.24 12.79
C GLU A 42 34.32 -8.56 13.12
N SER A 43 34.33 -7.47 13.89
CA SER A 43 33.11 -6.86 14.45
C SER A 43 32.60 -5.61 13.74
N VAL A 44 33.35 -5.05 12.77
CA VAL A 44 33.03 -3.77 12.13
C VAL A 44 32.97 -3.88 10.61
N ASP A 45 31.76 -3.96 10.08
CA ASP A 45 31.49 -3.89 8.65
C ASP A 45 32.01 -2.58 8.01
N VAL A 46 32.82 -2.73 6.96
CA VAL A 46 33.31 -1.63 6.11
C VAL A 46 32.69 -1.68 4.71
N PRO A 47 32.62 -0.54 3.97
CA PRO A 47 32.09 -0.52 2.61
C PRO A 47 32.80 -1.49 1.66
N LEU A 48 32.04 -2.30 0.93
CA LEU A 48 32.57 -3.44 0.18
C LEU A 48 33.49 -3.01 -0.96
N ALA A 49 34.67 -3.64 -1.05
CA ALA A 49 35.61 -3.46 -2.14
C ALA A 49 35.29 -4.41 -3.31
N VAL A 50 35.70 -4.01 -4.53
CA VAL A 50 35.48 -4.79 -5.76
C VAL A 50 36.82 -5.24 -6.33
N LYS A 51 36.96 -6.54 -6.60
CA LYS A 51 38.06 -7.12 -7.41
C LYS A 51 37.49 -7.83 -8.63
N ARG A 52 38.34 -8.08 -9.63
CA ARG A 52 37.96 -8.79 -10.86
C ARG A 52 38.71 -10.12 -10.97
N CYS A 53 37.98 -11.22 -11.12
CA CYS A 53 38.57 -12.56 -11.22
C CYS A 53 39.45 -12.67 -12.46
N PRO A 54 40.74 -13.06 -12.34
CA PRO A 54 41.64 -13.15 -13.48
C PRO A 54 41.23 -14.24 -14.47
N LYS A 55 40.59 -15.33 -14.01
CA LYS A 55 40.14 -16.46 -14.85
C LYS A 55 38.79 -16.21 -15.51
N THR A 56 37.75 -15.92 -14.73
CA THR A 56 36.38 -15.79 -15.27
C THR A 56 36.03 -14.40 -15.80
N LYS A 57 36.89 -13.40 -15.53
CA LYS A 57 36.66 -11.97 -15.86
C LYS A 57 35.38 -11.36 -15.28
N ARG A 58 34.73 -12.05 -14.33
CA ARG A 58 33.62 -11.52 -13.52
C ARG A 58 34.18 -10.74 -12.33
N ASP A 59 33.47 -9.69 -11.94
CA ASP A 59 33.77 -8.94 -10.72
C ASP A 59 33.23 -9.70 -9.49
N PHE A 60 33.83 -9.45 -8.32
CA PHE A 60 33.41 -10.02 -7.04
C PHE A 60 33.68 -9.06 -5.89
N LEU A 61 32.93 -9.23 -4.81
CA LEU A 61 32.98 -8.39 -3.62
C LEU A 61 33.94 -8.96 -2.59
N CYS A 62 34.69 -8.08 -1.94
CA CYS A 62 35.71 -8.40 -0.95
C CYS A 62 35.27 -7.90 0.42
N CYS A 63 35.30 -8.80 1.40
CA CYS A 63 35.16 -8.57 2.84
C CYS A 63 36.16 -9.48 3.57
N ASP A 64 36.17 -9.47 4.89
CA ASP A 64 37.11 -10.31 5.65
C ASP A 64 36.72 -11.80 5.64
N TYR A 65 35.44 -12.15 5.49
CA TYR A 65 34.96 -13.54 5.35
C TYR A 65 35.44 -14.29 4.09
N ASN A 66 35.99 -13.58 3.09
CA ASN A 66 36.63 -14.19 1.92
C ASN A 66 38.11 -13.81 1.80
N ARG A 67 38.70 -13.27 2.86
CA ARG A 67 40.10 -12.85 2.95
C ARG A 67 40.93 -13.90 3.67
N ASP A 68 42.16 -14.07 3.23
CA ASP A 68 43.19 -14.85 3.91
C ASP A 68 44.53 -14.13 3.69
N GLY A 69 45.16 -13.68 4.79
CA GLY A 69 46.26 -12.70 4.74
C GLY A 69 45.88 -11.43 3.97
N ASP A 70 46.60 -11.15 2.88
CA ASP A 70 46.33 -10.03 1.94
C ASP A 70 45.75 -10.51 0.59
N SER A 71 45.10 -11.67 0.59
CA SER A 71 44.54 -12.33 -0.58
C SER A 71 43.04 -12.58 -0.42
N TRP A 72 42.27 -12.52 -1.51
CA TRP A 72 40.81 -12.69 -1.46
C TRP A 72 40.34 -13.80 -2.40
N ARG A 73 39.55 -14.74 -1.89
CA ARG A 73 38.98 -15.87 -2.63
C ARG A 73 37.88 -15.40 -3.57
N SER A 74 38.00 -15.67 -4.86
CA SER A 74 36.96 -15.40 -5.84
C SER A 74 35.87 -16.48 -5.80
N PRO A 75 34.56 -16.13 -5.75
CA PRO A 75 33.49 -17.10 -5.68
C PRO A 75 33.33 -17.85 -7.02
N TRP A 76 33.83 -17.28 -8.11
CA TRP A 76 33.73 -17.84 -9.45
C TRP A 76 34.79 -18.93 -9.71
N SER A 77 36.06 -18.64 -9.45
CA SER A 77 37.18 -19.58 -9.70
C SER A 77 37.55 -20.45 -8.49
N ASN A 78 37.08 -20.10 -7.29
CA ASN A 78 37.55 -20.65 -6.01
C ASN A 78 39.06 -20.46 -5.77
N GLU A 79 39.62 -19.35 -6.24
CA GLU A 79 41.06 -19.06 -6.13
C GLU A 79 41.29 -17.70 -5.49
N PHE A 80 42.36 -17.60 -4.72
CA PHE A 80 42.78 -16.38 -4.03
C PHE A 80 43.52 -15.43 -4.98
N GLU A 81 43.27 -14.13 -4.83
CA GLU A 81 43.93 -13.04 -5.56
C GLU A 81 44.48 -11.98 -4.58
N PRO A 82 45.81 -11.85 -4.42
CA PRO A 82 46.87 -12.62 -5.09
C PRO A 82 46.88 -14.13 -4.75
N PRO A 83 47.55 -14.97 -5.54
CA PRO A 83 47.73 -16.39 -5.19
C PRO A 83 48.53 -16.56 -3.89
N LEU A 84 48.04 -17.43 -3.00
CA LEU A 84 48.74 -17.87 -1.79
C LEU A 84 49.78 -18.95 -2.12
N GLU A 85 50.71 -19.21 -1.19
CA GLU A 85 51.64 -20.34 -1.31
C GLU A 85 50.90 -21.69 -1.19
N ASP A 86 51.43 -22.73 -1.84
CA ASP A 86 50.72 -24.00 -2.05
C ASP A 86 50.36 -24.71 -0.73
N GLY A 87 49.10 -24.53 -0.29
CA GLY A 87 48.50 -25.23 0.85
C GLY A 87 48.06 -24.34 2.01
N GLU A 88 48.27 -23.03 1.96
CA GLU A 88 47.93 -22.13 3.10
C GLU A 88 46.48 -21.61 3.09
N GLY A 89 45.82 -21.57 1.93
CA GLY A 89 44.49 -20.97 1.79
C GLY A 89 43.33 -21.81 2.36
N VAL A 90 42.41 -21.17 3.10
CA VAL A 90 41.17 -21.82 3.57
C VAL A 90 40.14 -21.97 2.44
N PHE A 91 39.66 -23.20 2.22
CA PHE A 91 38.65 -23.54 1.22
C PHE A 91 37.48 -24.33 1.82
N PRO A 92 36.22 -24.10 1.38
CA PRO A 92 35.08 -24.90 1.81
C PRO A 92 35.13 -26.34 1.27
N SER A 93 34.48 -27.26 1.98
CA SER A 93 34.32 -28.66 1.57
C SER A 93 33.60 -28.81 0.24
N GLU A 94 33.72 -29.98 -0.41
CA GLU A 94 33.09 -30.23 -1.72
C GLU A 94 31.56 -30.09 -1.68
N ARG A 95 30.91 -30.38 -0.53
CA ARG A 95 29.47 -30.16 -0.32
C ARG A 95 29.16 -28.68 -0.25
N VAL A 96 29.82 -27.96 0.66
CA VAL A 96 29.59 -26.52 0.89
C VAL A 96 29.94 -25.70 -0.36
N ARG A 97 30.99 -26.05 -1.10
CA ARG A 97 31.36 -25.39 -2.38
C ARG A 97 30.30 -25.58 -3.48
N LYS A 98 29.64 -26.73 -3.56
CA LYS A 98 28.52 -26.94 -4.51
C LYS A 98 27.30 -26.09 -4.14
N MET A 99 27.03 -25.94 -2.85
CA MET A 99 25.98 -25.06 -2.33
C MET A 99 26.33 -23.57 -2.54
N GLU A 100 27.59 -23.18 -2.35
CA GLU A 100 28.11 -21.82 -2.58
C GLU A 100 27.93 -21.39 -4.05
N LEU A 101 28.19 -22.29 -5.01
CA LEU A 101 27.94 -22.02 -6.43
C LEU A 101 26.46 -21.76 -6.72
N LYS A 102 25.55 -22.62 -6.24
CA LYS A 102 24.09 -22.43 -6.39
C LYS A 102 23.60 -21.15 -5.72
N ALA A 103 24.15 -20.81 -4.55
CA ALA A 103 23.82 -19.58 -3.84
C ALA A 103 24.29 -18.34 -4.62
N ASN A 104 25.48 -18.36 -5.21
CA ASN A 104 25.93 -17.27 -6.09
C ASN A 104 25.02 -17.11 -7.32
N GLU A 105 24.56 -18.19 -7.94
CA GLU A 105 23.60 -18.13 -9.06
C GLU A 105 22.25 -17.53 -8.61
N ALA A 106 21.68 -18.01 -7.50
CA ALA A 106 20.41 -17.51 -6.97
C ALA A 106 20.48 -16.03 -6.56
N PHE A 107 21.55 -15.61 -5.88
CA PHE A 107 21.71 -14.22 -5.45
C PHE A 107 22.14 -13.26 -6.58
N ASP A 108 22.65 -13.76 -7.71
CA ASP A 108 22.85 -12.96 -8.93
C ASP A 108 21.51 -12.65 -9.62
N VAL A 109 20.56 -13.60 -9.60
CA VAL A 109 19.17 -13.35 -10.04
C VAL A 109 18.43 -12.40 -9.08
N TYR A 110 18.55 -12.61 -7.76
CA TYR A 110 18.00 -11.70 -6.74
C TYR A 110 18.50 -10.26 -6.95
N ARG A 111 19.82 -10.12 -7.14
CA ARG A 111 20.45 -8.83 -7.44
C ARG A 111 19.84 -8.18 -8.68
N GLU A 112 19.65 -8.92 -9.78
CA GLU A 112 19.07 -8.33 -11.00
C GLU A 112 17.63 -7.85 -10.77
N LEU A 113 16.80 -8.63 -10.07
CA LEU A 113 15.40 -8.29 -9.76
C LEU A 113 15.24 -7.09 -8.82
N TYR A 114 16.11 -6.96 -7.80
CA TYR A 114 15.96 -5.95 -6.74
C TYR A 114 16.89 -4.72 -6.88
N TYR A 115 17.96 -4.83 -7.66
CA TYR A 115 18.97 -3.78 -7.84
C TYR A 115 19.17 -3.34 -9.30
N GLU A 116 18.58 -4.02 -10.29
CA GLU A 116 18.67 -3.68 -11.73
C GLU A 116 20.13 -3.42 -12.16
N GLY A 117 21.01 -4.39 -11.92
CA GLY A 117 22.48 -4.29 -12.04
C GLY A 117 23.20 -4.32 -10.68
N GLY A 118 24.41 -3.76 -10.61
CA GLY A 118 25.29 -3.87 -9.42
C GLY A 118 26.14 -5.15 -9.45
N ILE A 119 26.68 -5.56 -8.30
CA ILE A 119 27.52 -6.75 -8.13
C ILE A 119 27.00 -7.53 -6.91
N SER A 120 27.04 -8.87 -6.97
CA SER A 120 26.77 -9.77 -5.85
C SER A 120 27.92 -10.77 -5.68
N SER A 121 28.08 -11.31 -4.47
CA SER A 121 28.98 -12.43 -4.18
C SER A 121 28.51 -13.16 -2.93
N VAL A 122 28.59 -14.49 -2.93
CA VAL A 122 28.27 -15.34 -1.78
C VAL A 122 29.47 -16.19 -1.41
N TYR A 123 29.79 -16.24 -0.13
CA TYR A 123 30.86 -17.08 0.41
C TYR A 123 30.32 -17.96 1.52
N LEU A 124 30.62 -19.25 1.49
CA LEU A 124 30.24 -20.22 2.52
C LEU A 124 31.50 -20.88 3.12
N TRP A 125 31.41 -21.30 4.38
CA TRP A 125 32.42 -22.07 5.08
C TRP A 125 31.80 -23.11 6.02
N ASP A 126 32.51 -24.21 6.24
CA ASP A 126 32.06 -25.32 7.09
C ASP A 126 32.10 -24.95 8.59
N MET A 127 31.20 -25.55 9.39
CA MET A 127 31.21 -25.50 10.86
C MET A 127 31.08 -26.92 11.44
N GLU A 128 31.34 -27.09 12.74
CA GLU A 128 31.24 -28.42 13.38
C GLU A 128 29.83 -29.04 13.30
N ASP A 129 28.79 -28.23 13.53
CA ASP A 129 27.38 -28.64 13.54
C ASP A 129 26.56 -28.02 12.36
N GLY A 130 27.20 -27.74 11.22
CA GLY A 130 26.52 -27.19 10.04
C GLY A 130 27.43 -26.38 9.13
N PHE A 131 26.97 -25.20 8.69
CA PHE A 131 27.77 -24.28 7.87
C PHE A 131 27.34 -22.83 8.11
N ALA A 132 28.22 -21.89 7.75
CA ALA A 132 27.92 -20.47 7.79
C ALA A 132 28.30 -19.82 6.45
N GLY A 133 27.91 -18.57 6.28
CA GLY A 133 28.19 -17.84 5.05
C GLY A 133 27.89 -16.36 5.13
N CYS A 134 28.30 -15.63 4.09
CA CYS A 134 27.88 -14.27 3.87
C CYS A 134 27.38 -14.05 2.44
N VAL A 135 26.30 -13.28 2.32
CA VAL A 135 25.75 -12.77 1.04
C VAL A 135 26.06 -11.28 0.97
N LEU A 136 26.74 -10.87 -0.10
CA LEU A 136 27.20 -9.50 -0.31
C LEU A 136 26.52 -8.92 -1.55
N LEU A 137 26.00 -7.70 -1.44
CA LEU A 137 25.35 -6.96 -2.52
C LEU A 137 25.89 -5.54 -2.57
N LYS A 138 26.32 -5.07 -3.75
CA LYS A 138 26.81 -3.70 -3.95
C LYS A 138 26.17 -3.05 -5.16
N LYS A 139 25.59 -1.86 -4.96
CA LYS A 139 25.10 -0.99 -6.03
C LYS A 139 25.65 0.41 -5.86
N SER A 140 26.47 0.84 -6.82
CA SER A 140 26.83 2.24 -7.00
C SER A 140 25.96 2.86 -8.09
N VAL A 141 25.54 4.10 -7.87
CA VAL A 141 24.92 4.94 -8.90
C VAL A 141 26.06 5.50 -9.77
N SER A 142 25.96 5.35 -11.09
CA SER A 142 26.91 5.97 -12.01
C SER A 142 26.89 7.50 -11.80
N PRO A 143 28.05 8.16 -11.59
CA PRO A 143 28.08 9.56 -11.21
C PRO A 143 27.59 10.46 -12.34
N SER A 144 26.31 10.83 -12.28
CA SER A 144 25.88 12.11 -12.82
C SER A 144 26.61 13.21 -12.03
N SER A 145 27.03 14.30 -12.68
CA SER A 145 27.99 15.27 -12.12
C SER A 145 27.51 16.07 -10.89
N LYS A 146 26.39 15.68 -10.27
CA LYS A 146 25.77 16.34 -9.12
C LYS A 146 25.20 15.38 -8.07
N THR A 147 25.21 14.06 -8.31
CA THR A 147 24.59 13.08 -7.40
C THR A 147 25.45 11.83 -7.26
N THR A 148 25.81 11.49 -6.03
CA THR A 148 26.49 10.25 -5.67
C THR A 148 25.57 9.37 -4.84
N GLY A 149 25.66 8.05 -5.05
CA GLY A 149 24.84 7.08 -4.34
C GLY A 149 25.55 5.74 -4.27
N GLY A 150 25.62 5.15 -3.08
CA GLY A 150 26.19 3.85 -2.82
C GLY A 150 25.33 3.09 -1.82
N TRP A 151 25.08 1.82 -2.13
CA TRP A 151 24.41 0.86 -1.27
C TRP A 151 25.27 -0.39 -1.18
N ASP A 152 25.59 -0.80 0.03
CA ASP A 152 26.27 -2.07 0.35
C ASP A 152 25.41 -2.84 1.37
N SER A 153 25.01 -4.07 1.04
CA SER A 153 24.41 -5.02 1.99
C SER A 153 25.38 -6.16 2.29
N ILE A 154 25.46 -6.52 3.56
CA ILE A 154 26.29 -7.60 4.09
C ILE A 154 25.39 -8.46 4.98
N HIS A 155 25.15 -9.71 4.58
CA HIS A 155 24.27 -10.63 5.29
C HIS A 155 25.07 -11.85 5.74
N VAL A 156 25.51 -11.85 7.00
CA VAL A 156 26.25 -12.95 7.62
C VAL A 156 25.25 -13.88 8.30
N PHE A 157 25.33 -15.18 8.01
CA PHE A 157 24.42 -16.16 8.60
C PHE A 157 25.15 -17.41 9.08
N GLU A 158 24.60 -18.01 10.14
CA GLU A 158 24.95 -19.32 10.67
C GLU A 158 23.75 -20.26 10.44
N ALA A 159 23.98 -21.46 9.92
CA ALA A 159 22.99 -22.52 9.78
C ALA A 159 23.46 -23.77 10.55
N LEU A 160 22.75 -24.10 11.64
CA LEU A 160 23.04 -25.27 12.47
C LEU A 160 22.08 -26.40 12.13
N ASP A 161 22.62 -27.50 11.62
CA ASP A 161 21.85 -28.64 11.12
C ASP A 161 21.27 -29.47 12.28
N ARG A 162 19.96 -29.69 12.25
CA ARG A 162 19.24 -30.66 13.10
C ARG A 162 18.50 -31.64 12.17
N ALA A 163 18.10 -32.80 12.70
CA ALA A 163 17.78 -33.98 11.90
C ALA A 163 16.81 -33.82 10.70
N ARG A 164 15.88 -32.84 10.71
CA ARG A 164 15.00 -32.45 9.58
C ARG A 164 14.73 -30.94 9.51
N THR A 165 15.48 -30.16 10.27
CA THR A 165 15.30 -28.71 10.44
C THR A 165 16.67 -28.09 10.68
N ALA A 166 16.91 -26.87 10.23
CA ALA A 166 18.11 -26.13 10.62
C ALA A 166 17.72 -24.87 11.39
N HIS A 167 18.56 -24.51 12.35
CA HIS A 167 18.47 -23.25 13.07
C HIS A 167 19.30 -22.21 12.36
N TYR A 168 18.66 -21.16 11.86
CA TYR A 168 19.31 -20.09 11.12
C TYR A 168 19.41 -18.84 11.99
N LYS A 169 20.59 -18.25 12.05
CA LYS A 169 20.86 -16.95 12.69
C LYS A 169 21.42 -16.03 11.62
N LEU A 170 20.70 -14.98 11.26
CA LEU A 170 21.05 -14.01 10.22
C LEU A 170 21.31 -12.65 10.86
N THR A 171 22.55 -12.16 10.72
CA THR A 171 22.95 -10.78 11.00
C THR A 171 23.11 -10.04 9.69
N SER A 172 22.40 -8.93 9.52
CA SER A 172 22.37 -8.14 8.29
C SER A 172 22.75 -6.70 8.57
N THR A 173 23.71 -6.20 7.81
CA THR A 173 24.19 -4.83 7.82
C THR A 173 23.93 -4.19 6.46
N VAL A 174 23.36 -2.98 6.46
CA VAL A 174 23.28 -2.12 5.27
C VAL A 174 24.06 -0.85 5.53
N ILE A 175 24.94 -0.49 4.60
CA ILE A 175 25.67 0.78 4.55
C ILE A 175 25.11 1.58 3.37
N LEU A 176 24.61 2.79 3.69
CA LEU A 176 24.03 3.73 2.74
C LEU A 176 24.88 5.00 2.68
N ASN A 177 25.17 5.47 1.47
CA ASN A 177 25.82 6.76 1.22
C ASN A 177 25.07 7.48 0.10
N LEU A 178 24.59 8.69 0.38
CA LEU A 178 23.86 9.54 -0.56
C LEU A 178 24.44 10.96 -0.49
N GLY A 179 25.04 11.42 -1.59
CA GLY A 179 25.55 12.79 -1.73
C GLY A 179 24.86 13.53 -2.86
N THR A 180 24.56 14.82 -2.67
CA THR A 180 24.04 15.69 -3.72
C THR A 180 24.64 17.09 -3.61
N ASP A 181 25.12 17.61 -4.75
CA ASP A 181 25.70 18.94 -4.88
C ASP A 181 24.80 19.80 -5.79
N GLY A 182 24.16 20.81 -5.20
CA GLY A 182 23.22 21.69 -5.88
C GLY A 182 23.44 23.16 -5.58
N ASN A 183 23.14 24.04 -6.54
CA ASN A 183 23.31 25.49 -6.37
C ASN A 183 22.41 26.05 -5.25
N ASP A 184 21.23 25.48 -5.03
CA ASP A 184 20.24 25.97 -4.06
C ASP A 184 20.35 25.28 -2.69
N LEU A 185 20.85 24.04 -2.65
CA LEU A 185 20.98 23.21 -1.45
C LEU A 185 22.40 23.21 -0.86
N GLY A 186 23.40 23.65 -1.62
CA GLY A 186 24.81 23.43 -1.30
C GLY A 186 25.22 21.97 -1.50
N SER A 187 26.19 21.53 -0.70
CA SER A 187 26.59 20.13 -0.62
C SER A 187 25.86 19.45 0.54
N LEU A 188 25.15 18.36 0.25
CA LEU A 188 24.44 17.54 1.23
C LEU A 188 24.98 16.11 1.16
N ASP A 189 25.40 15.59 2.31
CA ASP A 189 25.89 14.22 2.49
C ASP A 189 25.04 13.53 3.57
N LEU A 190 24.46 12.38 3.22
CA LEU A 190 23.66 11.53 4.08
C LEU A 190 24.24 10.12 4.01
N SER A 191 25.11 9.81 4.96
CA SER A 191 25.82 8.53 5.07
C SER A 191 25.52 7.85 6.40
N GLY A 192 25.51 6.51 6.43
CA GLY A 192 25.41 5.74 7.67
C GLY A 192 25.16 4.24 7.48
N ASN A 193 25.12 3.53 8.61
CA ASN A 193 24.95 2.08 8.66
C ASN A 193 23.72 1.68 9.50
N MET A 194 23.19 0.48 9.26
CA MET A 194 22.13 -0.14 10.05
C MET A 194 22.39 -1.64 10.16
N VAL A 195 22.42 -2.17 11.39
CA VAL A 195 22.60 -3.60 11.68
C VAL A 195 21.33 -4.18 12.31
N ARG A 196 20.92 -5.37 11.88
CA ARG A 196 19.78 -6.14 12.41
C ARG A 196 20.12 -7.63 12.50
N GLN A 197 19.53 -8.32 13.46
CA GLN A 197 19.67 -9.77 13.63
C GLN A 197 18.29 -10.42 13.72
N VAL A 198 18.14 -11.63 13.17
CA VAL A 198 16.97 -12.48 13.31
C VAL A 198 17.41 -13.94 13.41
N GLU A 199 16.65 -14.73 14.17
CA GLU A 199 16.86 -16.16 14.36
C GLU A 199 15.56 -16.92 14.04
N GLN A 200 15.67 -18.06 13.34
CA GLN A 200 14.52 -18.84 12.88
C GLN A 200 14.88 -20.31 12.68
N ASP A 201 14.07 -21.23 13.21
CA ASP A 201 14.12 -22.64 12.84
C ASP A 201 13.28 -22.89 11.57
N MET A 202 13.83 -23.57 10.56
CA MET A 202 13.11 -23.93 9.32
C MET A 202 13.36 -25.38 8.90
N PRO A 203 12.39 -26.05 8.25
CA PRO A 203 12.60 -27.39 7.69
C PRO A 203 13.66 -27.39 6.59
N VAL A 204 14.36 -28.51 6.47
CA VAL A 204 15.39 -28.75 5.45
C VAL A 204 15.22 -30.17 4.93
N ASP A 205 14.91 -30.29 3.64
CA ASP A 205 14.84 -31.58 2.95
C ASP A 205 16.16 -31.92 2.24
N ASP A 206 16.89 -30.91 1.76
CA ASP A 206 18.17 -31.05 1.03
C ASP A 206 19.03 -29.77 1.04
N ASP A 207 20.21 -29.82 0.39
CA ASP A 207 21.11 -28.67 0.25
C ASP A 207 20.52 -27.49 -0.55
N THR A 208 19.52 -27.71 -1.43
CA THR A 208 18.85 -26.60 -2.12
C THR A 208 17.81 -25.89 -1.23
N SER A 209 17.18 -26.63 -0.31
CA SER A 209 16.30 -26.10 0.73
C SER A 209 17.01 -25.06 1.60
N HIS A 210 18.29 -25.30 1.95
CA HIS A 210 19.11 -24.31 2.66
C HIS A 210 19.22 -22.98 1.90
N VAL A 211 19.58 -23.02 0.61
CA VAL A 211 19.72 -21.81 -0.22
C VAL A 211 18.40 -21.04 -0.32
N ALA A 212 17.28 -21.74 -0.47
CA ALA A 212 15.95 -21.13 -0.50
C ALA A 212 15.52 -20.54 0.86
N ASN A 213 15.88 -21.18 1.97
CA ASN A 213 15.65 -20.68 3.33
C ASN A 213 16.44 -19.39 3.59
N ILE A 214 17.74 -19.39 3.27
CA ILE A 214 18.62 -18.21 3.40
C ILE A 214 18.13 -17.07 2.49
N GLY A 215 17.78 -17.38 1.24
CA GLY A 215 17.19 -16.42 0.30
C GLY A 215 15.99 -15.67 0.87
N ARG A 216 15.02 -16.42 1.41
CA ARG A 216 13.83 -15.85 2.06
C ARG A 216 14.19 -14.97 3.25
N MET A 217 15.10 -15.40 4.15
CA MET A 217 15.49 -14.59 5.30
C MET A 217 16.19 -13.28 4.89
N VAL A 218 17.06 -13.33 3.87
CA VAL A 218 17.77 -12.14 3.34
C VAL A 218 16.77 -11.17 2.70
N GLU A 219 15.85 -11.65 1.87
CA GLU A 219 14.81 -10.86 1.21
C GLU A 219 13.91 -10.14 2.22
N ASP A 220 13.39 -10.88 3.20
CA ASP A 220 12.57 -10.34 4.29
C ASP A 220 13.31 -9.27 5.11
N MET A 221 14.60 -9.49 5.37
CA MET A 221 15.42 -8.58 6.17
C MET A 221 15.81 -7.32 5.38
N GLU A 222 16.20 -7.44 4.10
CA GLU A 222 16.43 -6.28 3.23
C GLU A 222 15.19 -5.41 3.10
N LEU A 223 14.02 -6.00 2.89
CA LEU A 223 12.76 -5.26 2.78
C LEU A 223 12.43 -4.49 4.07
N LYS A 224 12.60 -5.12 5.24
CA LYS A 224 12.43 -4.48 6.56
C LYS A 224 13.43 -3.35 6.77
N MET A 225 14.72 -3.57 6.48
CA MET A 225 15.77 -2.55 6.64
C MET A 225 15.59 -1.37 5.68
N ARG A 226 15.22 -1.61 4.42
CA ARG A 226 14.96 -0.56 3.41
C ARG A 226 13.85 0.40 3.86
N ASN A 227 12.75 -0.14 4.38
CA ASN A 227 11.65 0.66 4.91
C ASN A 227 12.08 1.51 6.14
N LEU A 228 12.87 0.92 7.06
CA LEU A 228 13.41 1.64 8.22
C LEU A 228 14.40 2.74 7.82
N LEU A 229 15.27 2.48 6.84
CA LEU A 229 16.20 3.48 6.30
C LEU A 229 15.45 4.66 5.70
N GLN A 230 14.37 4.41 4.96
CA GLN A 230 13.53 5.48 4.39
C GLN A 230 12.92 6.39 5.47
N GLU A 231 12.36 5.81 6.55
CA GLU A 231 11.78 6.58 7.66
C GLU A 231 12.84 7.41 8.41
N VAL A 232 14.01 6.80 8.70
CA VAL A 232 15.05 7.44 9.51
C VAL A 232 15.81 8.52 8.72
N TYR A 233 16.26 8.23 7.50
CA TYR A 233 17.11 9.14 6.73
C TYR A 233 16.35 10.30 6.11
N PHE A 234 15.12 10.07 5.61
CA PHE A 234 14.34 11.13 4.95
C PHE A 234 13.25 11.74 5.82
N GLY A 235 12.75 11.01 6.82
CA GLY A 235 11.84 11.54 7.84
C GLY A 235 12.61 12.25 8.95
N LYS A 236 13.25 11.49 9.84
CA LYS A 236 13.81 12.04 11.09
C LYS A 236 14.90 13.09 10.87
N ALA A 237 15.79 12.92 9.90
CA ALA A 237 16.81 13.93 9.60
C ALA A 237 16.18 15.25 9.10
N LYS A 238 15.15 15.17 8.27
CA LYS A 238 14.38 16.33 7.79
C LYS A 238 13.65 17.04 8.93
N ASP A 239 13.03 16.27 9.83
CA ASP A 239 12.32 16.81 10.99
C ASP A 239 13.29 17.55 11.93
N VAL A 240 14.46 16.97 12.21
CA VAL A 240 15.52 17.61 13.02
C VAL A 240 16.02 18.91 12.37
N VAL A 241 16.24 18.93 11.04
CA VAL A 241 16.62 20.17 10.34
C VAL A 241 15.49 21.21 10.37
N GLY A 242 14.23 20.77 10.27
CA GLY A 242 13.05 21.63 10.38
C GLY A 242 12.88 22.24 11.77
N ASP A 243 13.14 21.47 12.84
CA ASP A 243 13.13 21.94 14.23
C ASP A 243 14.29 22.92 14.52
N LEU A 244 15.47 22.69 13.95
CA LEU A 244 16.63 23.57 14.08
C LEU A 244 16.42 24.93 13.40
N ARG A 245 15.71 24.97 12.25
CA ARG A 245 15.42 26.22 11.53
C ARG A 245 14.10 26.15 10.75
N SER A 246 12.99 26.32 11.47
CA SER A 246 11.67 26.48 10.84
C SER A 246 11.59 27.74 9.98
N ILE A 247 10.91 27.63 8.84
CA ILE A 247 10.57 28.77 7.96
C ILE A 247 9.35 29.52 8.50
N ALA A 248 8.43 28.81 9.16
CA ALA A 248 7.32 29.41 9.88
C ALA A 248 7.81 30.07 11.17
N SER A 249 7.13 31.14 11.61
CA SER A 249 7.53 31.80 12.86
C SER A 249 7.42 30.82 14.04
N LEU A 250 8.36 30.90 14.98
CA LEU A 250 8.31 30.10 16.22
C LEU A 250 7.01 30.36 17.01
N SER A 251 6.47 31.58 16.94
CA SER A 251 5.15 31.93 17.50
C SER A 251 3.99 31.17 16.86
N GLU A 252 4.01 30.97 15.54
CA GLU A 252 2.98 30.27 14.80
C GLU A 252 3.08 28.76 15.01
N THR A 253 4.31 28.22 14.92
CA THR A 253 4.59 26.81 15.22
C THR A 253 4.19 26.46 16.67
N ASN A 254 4.46 27.34 17.63
CA ASN A 254 4.02 27.15 19.02
C ASN A 254 2.50 27.31 19.20
N ARG A 255 1.85 28.21 18.45
CA ARG A 255 0.39 28.36 18.45
C ARG A 255 -0.29 27.09 17.93
N ASP A 256 0.22 26.52 16.85
CA ASP A 256 -0.34 25.32 16.24
C ASP A 256 -0.08 24.08 17.12
N ARG A 257 1.08 24.01 17.79
CA ARG A 257 1.35 22.98 18.80
C ARG A 257 0.48 23.16 20.06
N ALA A 258 0.13 24.39 20.42
CA ALA A 258 -0.76 24.69 21.54
C ALA A 258 -2.22 24.33 21.20
N THR A 259 -2.74 24.70 20.02
CA THR A 259 -4.09 24.33 19.59
C THR A 259 -4.23 22.82 19.39
N HIS A 260 -3.20 22.13 18.88
CA HIS A 260 -3.19 20.66 18.83
C HIS A 260 -3.26 20.04 20.23
N LYS A 261 -2.56 20.62 21.22
CA LYS A 261 -2.58 20.19 22.62
C LYS A 261 -3.91 20.52 23.33
N GLU A 262 -4.53 21.65 23.02
CA GLU A 262 -5.88 22.00 23.48
C GLU A 262 -6.94 21.08 22.88
N MET A 263 -6.84 20.73 21.59
CA MET A 263 -7.73 19.75 20.96
C MET A 263 -7.64 18.40 21.66
N ILE A 264 -6.43 17.88 21.88
CA ILE A 264 -6.21 16.64 22.66
C ILE A 264 -6.78 16.77 24.09
N SER A 265 -6.58 17.90 24.76
CA SER A 265 -7.13 18.14 26.10
C SER A 265 -8.66 18.26 26.12
N SER A 266 -9.28 18.75 25.05
CA SER A 266 -10.74 18.92 24.92
C SER A 266 -11.48 17.61 24.65
N MET A 267 -10.78 16.60 24.13
CA MET A 267 -11.30 15.24 23.97
C MET A 267 -11.30 14.45 25.30
N GLY A 268 -10.56 14.93 26.31
CA GLY A 268 -10.47 14.35 27.65
C GLY A 268 -11.60 14.76 28.62
N GLY A 269 -12.86 14.49 28.27
CA GLY A 269 -13.99 14.46 29.22
C GLY A 269 -14.56 15.81 29.67
N GLY A 270 -15.73 16.19 29.13
CA GLY A 270 -16.42 17.42 29.52
C GLY A 270 -17.29 17.31 30.77
N ARG A 271 -17.19 18.31 31.67
CA ARG A 271 -18.29 18.76 32.54
C ARG A 271 -18.29 20.30 32.60
N PRO A 272 -19.46 20.97 32.49
CA PRO A 272 -19.55 22.40 32.73
C PRO A 272 -19.57 22.70 34.24
N ALA A 273 -18.77 23.66 34.69
CA ALA A 273 -18.81 24.16 36.06
C ALA A 273 -19.33 25.60 36.09
N PHE A 274 -20.30 25.84 36.97
CA PHE A 274 -20.88 27.17 37.23
C PHE A 274 -19.87 28.13 37.87
N HIS A 275 -20.12 29.42 37.71
CA HIS A 275 -19.54 30.48 38.55
C HIS A 275 -19.88 30.23 40.03
N VAL A 276 -18.87 30.12 40.89
CA VAL A 276 -18.95 30.37 42.33
C VAL A 276 -17.64 31.04 42.76
N ASP A 277 -17.75 31.98 43.70
CA ASP A 277 -16.66 32.83 44.18
C ASP A 277 -15.60 32.11 45.03
N THR A 278 -14.49 32.82 45.24
CA THR A 278 -13.31 32.52 46.06
C THR A 278 -13.58 31.98 47.47
N ILE A 279 -12.75 31.02 47.93
CA ILE A 279 -12.27 30.82 49.32
C ILE A 279 -10.99 29.96 49.31
N ASP A 280 -10.09 30.18 50.27
CA ASP A 280 -8.72 29.64 50.36
C ASP A 280 -8.55 28.19 50.90
N SER A 281 -7.38 27.59 50.55
CA SER A 281 -6.64 26.51 51.28
C SER A 281 -7.13 25.04 51.21
N PRO A 282 -6.25 24.03 51.43
CA PRO A 282 -4.78 23.97 51.27
C PRO A 282 -4.31 22.82 50.33
N GLN A 283 -3.00 22.74 50.10
CA GLN A 283 -2.35 21.83 49.13
C GLN A 283 -2.36 20.34 49.53
N THR A 284 -2.68 19.45 48.58
CA THR A 284 -2.28 18.02 48.61
C THR A 284 -1.14 17.77 47.62
N ALA A 285 -0.15 16.96 48.03
CA ALA A 285 1.12 16.83 47.31
C ALA A 285 0.96 16.05 45.98
N ARG A 286 1.57 16.57 44.90
CA ARG A 286 1.61 15.90 43.59
C ARG A 286 2.70 14.81 43.55
N PRO A 287 2.48 13.68 42.84
CA PRO A 287 3.46 12.61 42.73
C PRO A 287 4.72 13.05 41.96
N THR A 288 5.88 12.52 42.34
CA THR A 288 7.17 12.77 41.68
C THR A 288 7.21 12.11 40.30
N CYS A 289 7.66 12.82 39.26
CA CYS A 289 7.81 12.22 37.93
C CYS A 289 8.95 11.18 37.87
N SER A 290 8.93 10.31 36.85
CA SER A 290 9.89 9.21 36.68
C SER A 290 11.35 9.67 36.62
N ASN A 291 11.64 10.79 35.96
CA ASN A 291 13.00 11.35 35.89
C ASN A 291 13.47 11.89 37.24
N CYS A 292 12.67 12.73 37.92
CA CYS A 292 13.04 13.26 39.24
C CYS A 292 13.22 12.12 40.28
N ARG A 293 12.41 11.06 40.19
CA ARG A 293 12.58 9.82 40.97
C ARG A 293 13.90 9.10 40.63
N LYS A 294 14.28 9.01 39.35
CA LYS A 294 15.51 8.34 38.89
C LYS A 294 16.80 9.06 39.32
N TRP A 295 16.75 10.38 39.46
CA TRP A 295 17.92 11.22 39.81
C TRP A 295 17.95 11.67 41.28
N GLY A 296 16.95 11.32 42.10
CA GLY A 296 16.93 11.63 43.53
C GLY A 296 16.67 13.10 43.88
N ILE A 297 15.99 13.84 42.99
CA ILE A 297 15.79 15.30 43.10
C ILE A 297 14.30 15.61 43.35
N PRO A 298 13.93 16.52 44.26
CA PRO A 298 12.53 16.94 44.43
C PRO A 298 11.98 17.56 43.15
N CYS A 299 10.72 17.24 42.82
CA CYS A 299 10.07 17.68 41.59
C CYS A 299 9.31 18.99 41.83
N ASP A 300 9.83 20.12 41.36
CA ASP A 300 9.12 21.39 41.37
C ASP A 300 8.14 21.49 40.18
N TYR A 301 6.96 22.06 40.43
CA TYR A 301 5.84 22.16 39.49
C TYR A 301 5.37 23.61 39.37
N THR A 302 6.29 24.53 39.12
CA THR A 302 5.99 25.95 38.89
C THR A 302 5.45 26.19 37.47
N ASN A 303 4.26 26.83 37.38
CA ASN A 303 3.61 27.17 36.11
C ASN A 303 4.48 28.13 35.26
N ARG A 304 4.76 27.78 34.01
CA ARG A 304 5.40 28.66 33.02
C ARG A 304 4.46 29.01 31.88
N LEU A 305 3.67 30.07 32.09
CA LEU A 305 3.23 30.97 31.03
C LEU A 305 4.15 32.19 31.07
N TYR A 306 4.73 32.55 29.92
CA TYR A 306 5.48 33.78 29.62
C TYR A 306 6.49 34.33 30.64
N ALA A 307 7.78 34.21 30.30
CA ALA A 307 8.65 35.38 30.07
C ALA A 307 9.99 34.92 29.45
N ALA A 308 10.35 35.51 28.31
CA ALA A 308 11.74 35.61 27.87
C ALA A 308 12.32 36.95 28.35
N GLU A 309 13.66 37.05 28.38
CA GLU A 309 14.43 38.27 28.74
C GLU A 309 14.32 38.71 30.22
N ARG A 310 15.36 39.18 30.92
CA ARG A 310 16.79 39.54 30.66
C ARG A 310 17.55 39.37 32.01
N THR A 311 18.88 39.41 32.19
CA THR A 311 20.06 39.78 31.38
C THR A 311 21.31 39.04 31.94
N PHE A 312 22.43 39.01 31.21
CA PHE A 312 23.76 39.12 31.86
C PHE A 312 23.94 40.59 32.26
N GLY A 313 24.25 40.89 33.52
CA GLY A 313 24.21 42.27 34.03
C GLY A 313 25.47 43.08 33.76
N VAL A 314 25.31 44.29 33.21
CA VAL A 314 26.14 45.47 33.50
C VAL A 314 25.26 46.73 33.48
N GLY A 315 25.27 47.52 34.54
CA GLY A 315 25.02 48.97 34.49
C GLY A 315 23.57 49.50 34.50
N SER A 316 23.25 50.25 35.55
CA SER A 316 22.36 51.44 35.65
C SER A 316 22.01 52.20 34.35
N ALA A 317 20.90 52.95 34.25
CA ALA A 317 19.70 53.12 35.09
C ALA A 317 18.64 53.97 34.33
N ASP A 318 17.48 54.16 34.97
CA ASP A 318 16.55 55.30 34.87
C ASP A 318 15.50 55.45 33.74
N GLU A 319 14.26 55.63 34.23
CA GLU A 319 13.17 56.54 33.81
C GLU A 319 12.36 56.34 32.51
N TYR A 320 11.24 55.61 32.67
CA TYR A 320 9.85 56.15 32.60
C TYR A 320 9.60 57.44 31.76
N THR A 321 8.97 57.34 30.58
CA THR A 321 7.57 57.80 30.32
C THR A 321 7.19 57.89 28.81
N ASP A 322 6.21 57.07 28.43
CA ASP A 322 4.93 57.45 27.82
C ASP A 322 4.82 58.77 27.01
N ARG A 323 4.61 58.70 25.67
CA ARG A 323 3.34 59.09 24.96
C ARG A 323 3.45 59.39 23.45
N ASN A 324 2.35 59.07 22.76
CA ASN A 324 1.77 59.75 21.58
C ASN A 324 2.54 59.86 20.24
N SER A 325 2.20 58.92 19.34
CA SER A 325 1.43 59.18 18.10
C SER A 325 1.76 60.41 17.21
N TRP A 326 2.08 60.17 15.93
CA TRP A 326 1.25 60.53 14.75
C TRP A 326 1.87 59.93 13.46
N ALA A 327 1.15 60.03 12.34
CA ALA A 327 1.41 59.31 11.09
C ALA A 327 2.30 60.06 10.06
N VAL A 328 2.44 59.45 8.88
CA VAL A 328 2.81 59.98 7.53
C VAL A 328 4.07 59.35 6.91
N GLU A 329 3.98 59.11 5.60
CA GLU A 329 4.93 58.49 4.67
C GLU A 329 6.07 59.48 4.21
N PRO A 330 6.78 59.29 3.07
CA PRO A 330 8.00 58.49 2.95
C PRO A 330 9.18 59.29 2.33
N SER A 331 10.20 58.59 1.81
CA SER A 331 11.08 58.93 0.65
C SER A 331 12.60 59.20 0.84
N THR A 332 13.37 58.39 0.10
CA THR A 332 14.56 58.70 -0.75
C THR A 332 15.90 59.29 -0.23
N ASN A 333 16.95 58.48 -0.43
CA ASN A 333 18.23 58.74 -1.16
C ASN A 333 19.38 59.65 -0.62
N ALA A 334 20.56 58.99 -0.55
CA ALA A 334 21.85 59.34 -1.20
C ALA A 334 22.93 60.23 -0.51
N LEU A 335 24.16 59.67 -0.46
CA LEU A 335 25.52 60.26 -0.65
C LEU A 335 25.96 61.45 0.25
N GLY A 336 27.21 61.61 0.75
CA GLY A 336 28.47 60.84 0.70
C GLY A 336 29.69 61.75 1.07
N ALA A 337 30.88 61.17 1.38
CA ALA A 337 32.21 61.83 1.53
C ALA A 337 32.42 62.82 2.74
N SER A 338 33.62 63.11 3.32
CA SER A 338 35.00 62.55 3.25
C SER A 338 35.98 63.20 4.30
N ASN A 339 37.17 62.60 4.51
CA ASN A 339 38.47 63.18 4.99
C ASN A 339 38.93 63.10 6.49
N PHE A 340 39.79 62.10 6.83
CA PHE A 340 41.24 62.12 7.19
C PHE A 340 41.93 63.28 7.99
N PRO A 341 43.18 63.14 8.57
CA PRO A 341 44.04 61.95 8.88
C PRO A 341 44.91 61.96 10.21
N PHE A 342 45.59 60.82 10.51
CA PHE A 342 46.94 60.64 11.17
C PHE A 342 47.12 60.97 12.70
N GLN A 343 47.90 60.26 13.56
CA GLN A 343 48.82 59.08 13.54
C GLN A 343 48.46 58.11 14.71
N ASP A 344 48.71 56.79 14.68
CA ASP A 344 49.99 56.15 15.06
C ASP A 344 50.10 54.63 14.69
N ALA A 345 51.32 54.08 14.70
CA ALA A 345 51.71 52.66 14.83
C ALA A 345 51.03 51.53 13.98
N VAL A 346 51.59 51.31 12.79
CA VAL A 346 51.62 50.10 11.92
C VAL A 346 51.86 48.74 12.63
N HIS A 347 51.58 47.55 12.07
CA HIS A 347 51.29 47.14 10.67
C HIS A 347 50.45 45.84 10.65
N PHE A 348 49.43 45.72 9.79
CA PHE A 348 48.83 44.41 9.46
C PHE A 348 48.28 44.35 8.03
N GLN A 349 48.22 43.12 7.50
CA GLN A 349 47.38 42.65 6.38
C GLN A 349 47.67 43.16 4.95
N TRP A 350 48.31 42.30 4.15
CA TRP A 350 48.12 42.30 2.68
C TRP A 350 48.24 40.88 2.08
N GLN A 351 48.07 40.81 0.77
CA GLN A 351 47.65 39.64 0.00
C GLN A 351 48.66 38.48 -0.15
N SER A 352 48.07 37.36 -0.58
CA SER A 352 48.56 36.39 -1.58
C SER A 352 49.88 35.63 -1.36
N LYS A 353 49.79 34.32 -1.60
CA LYS A 353 50.80 33.59 -2.38
C LYS A 353 50.11 32.66 -3.36
N GLN A 354 50.31 32.93 -4.65
CA GLN A 354 50.33 31.88 -5.66
C GLN A 354 51.63 31.08 -5.49
N SER A 355 51.60 29.80 -5.84
CA SER A 355 52.77 29.12 -6.39
C SER A 355 52.30 28.21 -7.51
N SER A 356 52.74 28.51 -8.73
CA SER A 356 52.40 27.82 -9.96
C SER A 356 53.49 26.85 -10.39
N ALA A 357 53.09 25.65 -10.80
CA ALA A 357 53.79 24.76 -11.74
C ALA A 357 52.72 23.81 -12.31
N GLN A 358 52.11 24.10 -13.46
CA GLN A 358 52.63 23.75 -14.79
C GLN A 358 53.18 22.31 -14.87
N HIS A 359 52.36 21.38 -15.33
CA HIS A 359 52.69 20.57 -16.50
C HIS A 359 51.40 20.16 -17.23
N ALA A 360 51.42 20.24 -18.56
CA ALA A 360 50.32 19.81 -19.43
C ALA A 360 50.43 18.31 -19.78
N LEU A 361 49.35 17.73 -20.31
CA LEU A 361 49.24 16.68 -21.36
C LEU A 361 47.79 16.15 -21.35
N THR A 362 46.91 16.65 -22.23
CA THR A 362 46.48 16.04 -23.53
C THR A 362 45.49 14.87 -23.45
N VAL A 363 44.34 15.09 -24.09
CA VAL A 363 43.36 14.07 -24.54
C VAL A 363 43.99 13.24 -25.69
N PRO A 364 43.71 11.92 -25.81
CA PRO A 364 42.69 11.40 -26.75
C PRO A 364 41.66 10.52 -26.01
N ASP A 365 40.35 10.54 -26.27
CA ASP A 365 39.61 10.40 -27.54
C ASP A 365 39.78 9.01 -28.18
N MET A 366 38.74 8.17 -28.12
CA MET A 366 38.48 7.03 -29.03
C MET A 366 37.05 6.49 -28.85
N LEU A 367 36.26 6.72 -29.90
CA LEU A 367 34.93 6.21 -30.21
C LEU A 367 34.77 4.67 -30.19
N SER A 368 33.48 4.27 -30.20
CA SER A 368 32.86 3.17 -30.99
C SER A 368 32.51 1.84 -30.31
N GLY A 369 31.41 1.24 -30.81
CA GLY A 369 30.71 0.05 -30.26
C GLY A 369 29.45 0.46 -29.47
N LEU A 370 28.20 0.40 -29.96
CA LEU A 370 27.54 -0.58 -30.85
C LEU A 370 27.78 -2.02 -30.35
N LEU A 371 26.78 -2.90 -30.20
CA LEU A 371 25.32 -2.87 -30.46
C LEU A 371 24.75 -4.15 -29.79
N ASP A 372 23.41 -4.25 -29.66
CA ASP A 372 22.65 -5.52 -29.62
C ASP A 372 22.89 -6.49 -28.42
N THR A 373 21.96 -7.36 -27.97
CA THR A 373 20.52 -7.56 -28.27
C THR A 373 19.85 -8.31 -27.11
N ASN A 374 18.51 -8.28 -27.06
CA ASN A 374 17.67 -9.12 -26.19
C ASN A 374 17.81 -10.63 -26.46
N ALA A 375 17.66 -11.46 -25.42
CA ALA A 375 16.84 -12.69 -25.38
C ALA A 375 16.74 -13.17 -23.92
N HIS A 376 15.60 -13.21 -23.24
CA HIS A 376 14.39 -14.05 -23.38
C HIS A 376 14.53 -15.54 -22.96
N MET A 377 14.00 -15.81 -21.76
CA MET A 377 12.92 -16.79 -21.48
C MET A 377 13.19 -18.30 -21.22
N ASP A 378 12.71 -18.72 -20.04
CA ASP A 378 11.88 -19.91 -19.70
C ASP A 378 12.55 -21.21 -19.19
N VAL A 379 12.24 -21.81 -18.01
CA VAL A 379 10.92 -22.16 -17.35
C VAL A 379 10.27 -23.36 -18.08
N SER A 380 9.59 -24.38 -17.51
CA SER A 380 9.22 -24.86 -16.15
C SER A 380 9.16 -26.41 -16.12
N SER A 381 8.90 -27.07 -14.96
CA SER A 381 7.78 -28.04 -14.80
C SER A 381 7.71 -28.75 -13.43
N GLU A 382 6.47 -29.01 -13.00
CA GLU A 382 5.98 -29.55 -11.73
C GLU A 382 6.12 -31.08 -11.58
N VAL A 383 5.87 -31.62 -10.37
CA VAL A 383 4.76 -32.58 -10.05
C VAL A 383 4.86 -33.11 -8.59
N PRO A 384 3.73 -33.42 -7.88
CA PRO A 384 3.69 -33.45 -6.41
C PRO A 384 3.42 -34.83 -5.76
N LEU A 385 3.32 -34.85 -4.42
CA LEU A 385 3.09 -36.04 -3.55
C LEU A 385 1.93 -35.84 -2.55
N THR A 386 1.41 -36.95 -2.00
CA THR A 386 0.23 -37.01 -1.10
C THR A 386 0.55 -37.17 0.40
N ILE A 387 -0.40 -36.66 1.21
CA ILE A 387 -0.52 -36.51 2.69
C ILE A 387 -0.78 -37.91 3.36
N PRO A 388 -0.44 -38.23 4.65
CA PRO A 388 -1.20 -37.73 5.83
C PRO A 388 -0.56 -37.59 7.25
N ASP A 389 -1.23 -36.73 8.04
CA ASP A 389 -1.50 -36.71 9.49
C ASP A 389 -0.41 -36.71 10.58
N SER A 390 -0.46 -35.69 11.47
CA SER A 390 -1.10 -35.78 12.80
C SER A 390 -1.00 -34.44 13.58
N GLY A 391 -1.91 -34.19 14.54
CA GLY A 391 -2.14 -32.85 15.11
C GLY A 391 -1.66 -32.58 16.55
N GLY A 392 -1.88 -31.34 17.03
CA GLY A 392 -1.64 -30.91 18.42
C GLY A 392 -1.92 -29.41 18.63
N ASP A 393 -2.77 -29.07 19.60
CA ASP A 393 -3.28 -27.71 19.86
C ASP A 393 -2.23 -26.69 20.34
N ALA A 394 -2.37 -25.43 19.89
CA ALA A 394 -1.82 -24.25 20.56
C ALA A 394 -2.73 -23.01 20.36
N THR A 395 -2.87 -22.18 21.39
CA THR A 395 -3.92 -21.16 21.50
C THR A 395 -3.63 -19.85 20.76
N ASN A 396 -4.65 -19.34 20.04
CA ASN A 396 -4.58 -18.09 19.27
C ASN A 396 -4.35 -16.83 20.14
N SER A 397 -3.30 -16.06 19.80
CA SER A 397 -3.22 -14.63 20.09
C SER A 397 -3.25 -13.87 18.77
N ALA A 398 -4.19 -12.92 18.62
CA ALA A 398 -4.50 -12.31 17.33
C ALA A 398 -3.47 -11.24 16.93
N GLY A 399 -2.34 -11.68 16.36
CA GLY A 399 -1.48 -10.85 15.50
C GLY A 399 -1.95 -10.96 14.05
N VAL A 400 -2.15 -9.84 13.37
CA VAL A 400 -2.46 -9.84 11.93
C VAL A 400 -1.16 -10.08 11.15
N ASP A 401 -0.95 -11.32 10.72
CA ASP A 401 0.16 -11.66 9.84
C ASP A 401 -0.07 -11.09 8.43
N PHE A 402 0.73 -10.07 8.10
CA PHE A 402 0.70 -9.38 6.83
C PHE A 402 1.26 -10.20 5.66
N ALA A 403 2.14 -11.16 5.90
CA ALA A 403 2.74 -11.96 4.81
C ALA A 403 1.70 -12.94 4.24
N ALA A 404 1.01 -13.66 5.12
CA ALA A 404 -0.01 -14.63 4.73
C ALA A 404 -1.36 -14.01 4.31
N LEU A 405 -1.42 -12.71 3.97
CA LEU A 405 -2.57 -12.01 3.40
C LEU A 405 -2.53 -11.92 1.85
N PHE A 406 -1.39 -12.23 1.23
CA PHE A 406 -1.20 -12.17 -0.23
C PHE A 406 -1.55 -13.48 -0.95
N ASP A 407 -1.82 -14.55 -0.21
CA ASP A 407 -1.93 -15.93 -0.71
C ASP A 407 -3.35 -16.25 -1.24
N CYS A 408 -3.78 -15.51 -2.26
CA CYS A 408 -5.04 -15.73 -2.98
C CYS A 408 -4.83 -15.70 -4.51
N SER A 409 -3.70 -16.24 -4.95
CA SER A 409 -3.46 -16.56 -6.36
C SER A 409 -4.19 -17.84 -6.73
N THR A 410 -5.18 -17.77 -7.60
CA THR A 410 -5.61 -18.94 -8.37
C THR A 410 -4.64 -19.13 -9.52
N GLU A 411 -4.07 -20.34 -9.65
CA GLU A 411 -3.13 -20.70 -10.71
C GLU A 411 -3.68 -20.33 -12.09
N ILE A 412 -3.01 -19.38 -12.75
CA ILE A 412 -3.11 -19.13 -14.18
C ILE A 412 -1.97 -19.94 -14.82
N PRO A 413 -2.20 -20.73 -15.87
CA PRO A 413 -1.15 -21.57 -16.44
C PRO A 413 0.03 -20.73 -16.93
N ASP A 414 1.25 -21.16 -16.57
CA ASP A 414 2.51 -20.58 -17.02
C ASP A 414 2.59 -20.58 -18.56
N LEU A 415 2.37 -19.42 -19.16
CA LEU A 415 2.83 -19.12 -20.52
C LEU A 415 4.30 -18.71 -20.42
N ASN A 416 5.18 -19.70 -20.26
CA ASN A 416 6.63 -19.58 -20.40
C ASN A 416 7.24 -21.00 -20.52
N GLN A 417 7.67 -21.41 -21.72
CA GLN A 417 8.44 -22.66 -21.93
C GLN A 417 9.21 -22.65 -23.26
N ASN A 418 10.52 -22.41 -23.21
CA ASN A 418 11.45 -22.58 -24.32
C ASN A 418 12.20 -23.92 -24.17
N GLN A 419 11.70 -24.98 -24.82
CA GLN A 419 12.51 -26.18 -25.07
C GLN A 419 12.94 -26.24 -26.54
N ALA A 420 14.25 -26.19 -26.76
CA ALA A 420 14.85 -26.39 -28.07
C ALA A 420 14.94 -27.89 -28.42
N PHE A 421 14.58 -28.24 -29.65
CA PHE A 421 14.99 -29.50 -30.29
C PHE A 421 16.00 -29.18 -31.40
N ASP A 422 17.09 -29.95 -31.44
CA ASP A 422 18.27 -29.62 -32.24
C ASP A 422 18.41 -30.52 -33.49
N ALA A 423 19.17 -30.01 -34.48
CA ALA A 423 19.67 -30.68 -35.71
C ALA A 423 18.69 -31.01 -36.88
N PRO A 424 19.16 -31.09 -38.15
CA PRO A 424 20.27 -30.32 -38.75
C PRO A 424 20.06 -29.86 -40.23
N ILE A 425 20.73 -28.75 -40.58
CA ILE A 425 21.40 -28.45 -41.88
C ILE A 425 20.58 -28.11 -43.15
N SER A 426 21.01 -26.98 -43.76
CA SER A 426 20.96 -26.56 -45.18
C SER A 426 19.69 -25.95 -45.77
N GLY A 427 19.87 -24.78 -46.43
CA GLY A 427 18.86 -24.17 -47.30
C GLY A 427 18.83 -22.64 -47.27
N SER A 428 19.84 -21.96 -47.83
CA SER A 428 19.77 -20.51 -48.05
C SER A 428 18.71 -20.16 -49.10
N GLY A 429 17.64 -19.46 -48.73
CA GLY A 429 16.60 -19.03 -49.67
C GLY A 429 15.73 -17.90 -49.12
N SER A 430 15.86 -16.71 -49.69
CA SER A 430 14.98 -15.57 -49.42
C SER A 430 13.76 -15.61 -50.36
N LEU A 431 12.54 -15.70 -49.79
CA LEU A 431 11.22 -15.42 -50.39
C LEU A 431 10.26 -15.12 -49.22
N THR A 432 9.84 -13.86 -48.99
CA THR A 432 8.57 -13.24 -49.43
C THR A 432 7.27 -13.91 -48.93
N ASP A 433 6.48 -13.14 -48.18
CA ASP A 433 5.03 -13.24 -47.90
C ASP A 433 4.34 -14.61 -47.82
N VAL A 434 3.86 -14.93 -46.61
CA VAL A 434 2.65 -15.74 -46.41
C VAL A 434 1.62 -14.86 -45.68
N ALA A 435 0.51 -14.56 -46.36
CA ALA A 435 -0.48 -13.60 -45.88
C ALA A 435 -1.32 -14.11 -44.70
N ILE A 436 -1.48 -13.27 -43.67
CA ILE A 436 -2.46 -13.44 -42.59
C ILE A 436 -3.76 -12.72 -43.01
N PRO A 437 -4.97 -13.29 -42.81
CA PRO A 437 -6.23 -12.62 -43.12
C PRO A 437 -6.37 -11.25 -42.43
N SER A 438 -6.63 -10.22 -43.22
CA SER A 438 -6.51 -8.82 -42.79
C SER A 438 -7.64 -8.34 -41.88
N LEU A 439 -7.34 -8.14 -40.59
CA LEU A 439 -8.13 -7.26 -39.69
C LEU A 439 -7.28 -6.16 -39.01
N CYS A 440 -5.96 -6.16 -39.20
CA CYS A 440 -5.07 -5.10 -38.75
C CYS A 440 -4.87 -4.07 -39.89
N LEU A 441 -5.23 -2.81 -39.65
CA LEU A 441 -5.05 -1.71 -40.60
C LEU A 441 -4.48 -0.46 -39.92
N GLU A 442 -3.21 -0.17 -40.24
CA GLU A 442 -2.47 1.08 -39.98
C GLU A 442 -2.43 1.56 -38.51
N ASN A 443 -1.21 1.66 -37.97
CA ASN A 443 -0.88 2.13 -36.62
C ASN A 443 -1.22 1.19 -35.44
N GLY A 444 -1.56 -0.08 -35.70
CA GLY A 444 -1.75 -1.11 -34.66
C GLY A 444 -3.10 -1.10 -33.95
N PHE A 445 -4.00 -0.16 -34.28
CA PHE A 445 -5.37 -0.14 -33.79
C PHE A 445 -6.29 -1.11 -34.57
N PRO A 446 -7.43 -1.53 -33.99
CA PRO A 446 -8.50 -2.20 -34.72
C PRO A 446 -9.05 -1.34 -35.89
N SER A 447 -9.80 -1.97 -36.80
CA SER A 447 -10.56 -1.23 -37.82
C SER A 447 -11.53 -0.22 -37.20
N GLU A 448 -11.80 0.90 -37.90
CA GLU A 448 -12.63 1.98 -37.37
C GLU A 448 -14.04 1.50 -36.96
N SER A 449 -14.62 0.57 -37.71
CA SER A 449 -15.90 -0.05 -37.37
C SER A 449 -15.84 -0.82 -36.05
N LEU A 450 -14.84 -1.70 -35.88
CA LEU A 450 -14.68 -2.51 -34.66
C LEU A 450 -14.32 -1.65 -33.44
N LEU A 451 -13.53 -0.59 -33.64
CA LEU A 451 -13.17 0.33 -32.57
C LEU A 451 -14.40 1.10 -32.07
N LEU A 452 -15.23 1.65 -32.97
CA LEU A 452 -16.47 2.32 -32.59
C LEU A 452 -17.51 1.36 -31.99
N GLU A 453 -17.61 0.13 -32.51
CA GLU A 453 -18.44 -0.95 -31.96
C GLU A 453 -18.04 -1.30 -30.52
N LEU A 454 -16.75 -1.49 -30.23
CA LEU A 454 -16.26 -1.73 -28.88
C LEU A 454 -16.53 -0.55 -27.93
N VAL A 455 -16.41 0.70 -28.42
CA VAL A 455 -16.80 1.88 -27.63
C VAL A 455 -18.31 1.88 -27.34
N ASP A 456 -19.16 1.53 -28.31
CA ASP A 456 -20.60 1.39 -28.09
C ASP A 456 -20.94 0.27 -27.09
N ILE A 457 -20.23 -0.87 -27.13
CA ILE A 457 -20.33 -1.97 -26.17
C ILE A 457 -19.92 -1.53 -24.74
N TYR A 458 -18.87 -0.72 -24.61
CA TYR A 458 -18.50 -0.12 -23.31
C TYR A 458 -19.67 0.71 -22.75
N PHE A 459 -20.26 1.60 -23.56
CA PHE A 459 -21.36 2.44 -23.11
C PHE A 459 -22.66 1.66 -22.84
N ALA A 460 -22.88 0.54 -23.52
CA ALA A 460 -24.05 -0.33 -23.30
C ALA A 460 -23.94 -1.17 -22.02
N HIS A 461 -22.75 -1.73 -21.72
CA HIS A 461 -22.60 -2.75 -20.68
C HIS A 461 -21.76 -2.33 -19.46
N HIS A 462 -20.87 -1.34 -19.59
CA HIS A 462 -19.85 -1.04 -18.58
C HIS A 462 -19.95 0.36 -17.97
N GLN A 463 -20.49 1.35 -18.71
CA GLN A 463 -20.77 2.69 -18.18
C GLN A 463 -21.64 2.68 -16.92
N VAL A 464 -22.52 1.68 -16.75
CA VAL A 464 -23.36 1.52 -15.53
C VAL A 464 -22.54 1.27 -14.26
N PHE A 465 -21.31 0.75 -14.40
CA PHE A 465 -20.35 0.47 -13.32
C PHE A 465 -19.24 1.54 -13.24
N LEU A 466 -18.81 2.06 -14.40
CA LEU A 466 -17.77 3.08 -14.55
C LEU A 466 -18.31 4.38 -15.21
N PRO A 467 -19.20 5.15 -14.54
CA PRO A 467 -19.98 6.23 -15.16
C PRO A 467 -19.20 7.55 -15.29
N PHE A 468 -17.96 7.52 -15.78
CA PHE A 468 -17.06 8.69 -15.84
C PHE A 468 -16.79 9.25 -17.23
N LEU A 469 -17.20 8.58 -18.31
CA LEU A 469 -17.03 9.07 -19.69
C LEU A 469 -18.33 9.66 -20.25
N HIS A 470 -18.23 10.80 -20.93
CA HIS A 470 -19.31 11.32 -21.76
C HIS A 470 -19.25 10.70 -23.17
N LYS A 471 -20.35 10.08 -23.61
CA LYS A 471 -20.34 9.23 -24.81
C LYS A 471 -19.96 9.98 -26.08
N SER A 472 -20.58 11.13 -26.33
CA SER A 472 -20.39 11.83 -27.60
C SER A 472 -19.00 12.50 -27.67
N GLN A 473 -18.50 13.05 -26.56
CA GLN A 473 -17.13 13.57 -26.49
C GLN A 473 -16.08 12.46 -26.62
N TYR A 474 -16.24 11.31 -25.94
CA TYR A 474 -15.30 10.20 -26.05
C TYR A 474 -15.25 9.62 -27.48
N GLN A 475 -16.41 9.41 -28.12
CA GLN A 475 -16.47 8.99 -29.53
C GLN A 475 -15.83 10.00 -30.50
N GLN A 476 -15.94 11.30 -30.25
CA GLN A 476 -15.23 12.33 -31.03
C GLN A 476 -13.72 12.27 -30.81
N ARG A 477 -13.27 12.07 -29.56
CA ARG A 477 -11.84 11.92 -29.21
C ARG A 477 -11.23 10.71 -29.92
N VAL A 478 -11.92 9.58 -29.86
CA VAL A 478 -11.59 8.33 -30.59
C VAL A 478 -11.46 8.55 -32.09
N LYS A 479 -12.41 9.25 -32.73
CA LYS A 479 -12.35 9.59 -34.16
C LYS A 479 -11.18 10.52 -34.51
N ARG A 480 -10.72 11.34 -33.55
CA ARG A 480 -9.52 12.17 -33.71
C ARG A 480 -8.24 11.33 -33.67
N PHE A 481 -8.16 10.31 -32.80
CA PHE A 481 -6.97 9.43 -32.68
C PHE A 481 -6.60 8.64 -33.94
N ARG A 482 -7.53 8.51 -34.90
CA ARG A 482 -7.24 7.93 -36.23
C ARG A 482 -6.66 8.94 -37.22
N ARG A 483 -6.86 10.25 -37.01
CA ARG A 483 -6.33 11.35 -37.84
C ARG A 483 -5.01 11.88 -37.31
N GLU A 484 -4.87 11.90 -36.00
CA GLU A 484 -3.71 12.36 -35.24
C GLU A 484 -3.35 11.22 -34.26
N SER A 485 -2.09 10.79 -34.18
CA SER A 485 -1.71 9.77 -33.21
C SER A 485 -2.14 10.19 -31.79
N PRO A 486 -2.82 9.33 -31.01
CA PRO A 486 -3.21 9.67 -29.65
C PRO A 486 -1.97 9.98 -28.81
N ASP A 487 -2.09 10.90 -27.86
CA ASP A 487 -1.09 10.97 -26.81
C ASP A 487 -1.12 9.68 -25.96
N ARG A 488 -0.09 9.49 -25.15
CA ARG A 488 0.06 8.26 -24.37
C ARG A 488 -1.07 8.04 -23.36
N GLN A 489 -1.67 9.11 -22.85
CA GLN A 489 -2.63 9.09 -21.74
C GLN A 489 -4.01 8.70 -22.27
N ASP A 490 -4.43 9.34 -23.36
CA ASP A 490 -5.58 8.96 -24.15
C ASP A 490 -5.44 7.54 -24.75
N ALA A 491 -4.23 7.14 -25.18
CA ALA A 491 -3.97 5.78 -25.65
C ALA A 491 -4.13 4.72 -24.54
N ALA A 492 -3.62 4.99 -23.32
CA ALA A 492 -3.79 4.09 -22.18
C ALA A 492 -5.27 3.88 -21.85
N LEU A 493 -6.05 4.96 -21.82
CA LEU A 493 -7.50 4.92 -21.60
C LEU A 493 -8.21 4.14 -22.71
N LEU A 494 -7.85 4.37 -23.98
CA LEU A 494 -8.44 3.64 -25.11
C LEU A 494 -8.19 2.14 -25.00
N TYR A 495 -6.94 1.69 -24.81
CA TYR A 495 -6.65 0.26 -24.66
C TYR A 495 -7.39 -0.36 -23.46
N ALA A 496 -7.54 0.37 -22.36
CA ALA A 496 -8.29 -0.12 -21.20
C ALA A 496 -9.81 -0.25 -21.48
N VAL A 497 -10.41 0.71 -22.19
CA VAL A 497 -11.82 0.65 -22.64
C VAL A 497 -12.03 -0.49 -23.63
N LEU A 498 -11.13 -0.68 -24.60
CA LEU A 498 -11.20 -1.80 -25.55
C LEU A 498 -11.09 -3.15 -24.84
N ALA A 499 -10.18 -3.30 -23.88
CA ALA A 499 -10.01 -4.53 -23.10
C ALA A 499 -11.24 -4.88 -22.25
N ILE A 500 -11.93 -3.87 -21.69
CA ILE A 500 -13.21 -4.07 -20.99
C ILE A 500 -14.30 -4.48 -21.97
N ALA A 501 -14.51 -3.71 -23.04
CA ALA A 501 -15.56 -3.94 -24.02
C ALA A 501 -15.42 -5.30 -24.72
N ALA A 502 -14.18 -5.73 -24.98
CA ALA A 502 -13.86 -7.01 -25.60
C ALA A 502 -14.59 -8.17 -24.91
N ALA A 503 -14.66 -8.18 -23.58
CA ALA A 503 -15.28 -9.27 -22.81
C ALA A 503 -16.75 -9.53 -23.17
N SER A 504 -17.49 -8.50 -23.57
CA SER A 504 -18.91 -8.58 -23.97
C SER A 504 -19.12 -8.68 -25.48
N HIS A 505 -18.04 -8.78 -26.27
CA HIS A 505 -18.14 -8.85 -27.73
C HIS A 505 -18.63 -10.23 -28.20
N PRO A 506 -19.56 -10.32 -29.18
CA PRO A 506 -20.10 -11.60 -29.63
C PRO A 506 -19.07 -12.48 -30.38
N ASP A 507 -18.14 -11.87 -31.11
CA ASP A 507 -17.05 -12.58 -31.80
C ASP A 507 -15.98 -13.08 -30.80
N PRO A 508 -15.68 -14.40 -30.74
CA PRO A 508 -14.59 -14.94 -29.93
C PRO A 508 -13.22 -14.31 -30.25
N THR A 509 -12.91 -14.06 -31.52
CA THR A 509 -11.58 -13.56 -31.94
C THR A 509 -11.28 -12.17 -31.39
N VAL A 510 -12.33 -11.37 -31.12
CA VAL A 510 -12.21 -10.06 -30.47
C VAL A 510 -12.12 -10.23 -28.95
N ARG A 511 -12.85 -11.19 -28.35
CA ARG A 511 -12.73 -11.52 -26.92
C ARG A 511 -11.30 -11.95 -26.56
N ASP A 512 -10.65 -12.75 -27.39
CA ASP A 512 -9.30 -13.26 -27.14
C ASP A 512 -8.24 -12.14 -27.07
N ARG A 513 -8.45 -11.02 -27.79
CA ARG A 513 -7.58 -9.83 -27.75
C ARG A 513 -7.70 -8.99 -26.47
N ARG A 514 -8.63 -9.32 -25.57
CA ARG A 514 -8.78 -8.66 -24.26
C ARG A 514 -7.46 -8.56 -23.49
N LEU A 515 -6.70 -9.65 -23.45
CA LEU A 515 -5.44 -9.72 -22.68
C LEU A 515 -4.33 -8.87 -23.32
N GLU A 516 -4.24 -8.84 -24.65
CA GLU A 516 -3.32 -7.98 -25.41
C GLU A 516 -3.57 -6.50 -25.09
N TRP A 517 -4.82 -6.06 -25.16
CA TRP A 517 -5.20 -4.67 -24.89
C TRP A 517 -5.05 -4.31 -23.41
N PHE A 518 -5.34 -5.24 -22.49
CA PHE A 518 -5.10 -5.03 -21.05
C PHE A 518 -3.61 -4.86 -20.73
N ALA A 519 -2.75 -5.74 -21.26
CA ALA A 519 -1.30 -5.62 -21.12
C ALA A 519 -0.79 -4.29 -21.69
N LYS A 520 -1.34 -3.85 -22.83
CA LYS A 520 -0.97 -2.57 -23.44
C LYS A 520 -1.39 -1.37 -22.59
N ALA A 521 -2.59 -1.39 -22.01
CA ALA A 521 -3.05 -0.38 -21.07
C ALA A 521 -2.14 -0.30 -19.83
N LYS A 522 -1.79 -1.46 -19.24
CA LYS A 522 -0.88 -1.54 -18.08
C LYS A 522 0.52 -0.99 -18.41
N GLN A 523 1.09 -1.34 -19.56
CA GLN A 523 2.38 -0.81 -20.05
C GLN A 523 2.34 0.72 -20.18
N LEU A 524 1.30 1.26 -20.83
CA LEU A 524 1.17 2.70 -21.06
C LEU A 524 0.88 3.47 -19.77
N SER A 525 0.25 2.86 -18.77
CA SER A 525 0.00 3.48 -17.46
C SER A 525 1.20 3.42 -16.50
N GLY A 526 2.10 2.43 -16.63
CA GLY A 526 3.19 2.17 -15.68
C GLY A 526 4.46 3.04 -15.85
N ASN A 527 4.85 3.41 -17.07
CA ASN A 527 6.12 4.10 -17.35
C ASN A 527 6.12 5.58 -16.94
N THR A 528 6.04 5.92 -15.66
CA THR A 528 5.80 7.32 -15.19
C THR A 528 7.05 8.22 -15.27
N GLU A 529 7.58 8.42 -16.48
CA GLU A 529 8.69 9.34 -16.74
C GLU A 529 8.30 10.82 -16.50
N LYS A 530 8.56 11.32 -15.29
CA LYS A 530 8.73 12.75 -14.95
C LYS A 530 7.62 13.71 -15.40
N ARG A 531 6.33 13.33 -15.33
CA ARG A 531 5.20 14.27 -15.46
C ARG A 531 4.09 14.00 -14.45
N TYR A 532 3.33 15.06 -14.14
CA TYR A 532 2.09 14.97 -13.37
C TYR A 532 1.05 14.16 -14.14
N ALA A 533 0.23 13.40 -13.41
CA ALA A 533 -0.80 12.56 -14.00
C ALA A 533 -1.95 13.39 -14.59
N SER A 534 -2.68 12.78 -15.53
CA SER A 534 -3.85 13.31 -16.23
C SER A 534 -5.16 12.68 -15.74
N LEU A 535 -6.29 13.27 -16.10
CA LEU A 535 -7.61 12.67 -15.87
C LEU A 535 -7.72 11.31 -16.58
N GLN A 536 -7.18 11.23 -17.79
CA GLN A 536 -7.16 10.07 -18.67
C GLN A 536 -6.41 8.89 -18.06
N GLU A 537 -5.26 9.11 -17.42
CA GLU A 537 -4.50 8.06 -16.72
C GLU A 537 -5.24 7.53 -15.49
N ILE A 538 -5.97 8.39 -14.77
CA ILE A 538 -6.82 7.96 -13.64
C ILE A 538 -8.00 7.14 -14.16
N GLN A 539 -8.67 7.59 -15.23
CA GLN A 539 -9.74 6.85 -15.90
C GLN A 539 -9.25 5.49 -16.46
N ALA A 540 -8.06 5.45 -17.05
CA ALA A 540 -7.41 4.21 -17.49
C ALA A 540 -7.11 3.28 -16.31
N SER A 541 -6.62 3.84 -15.20
CA SER A 541 -6.36 3.10 -13.97
C SER A 541 -7.64 2.49 -13.39
N LEU A 542 -8.79 3.19 -13.42
CA LEU A 542 -10.08 2.63 -12.99
C LEU A 542 -10.49 1.44 -13.86
N CYS A 543 -10.32 1.54 -15.18
CA CYS A 543 -10.57 0.43 -16.10
C CYS A 543 -9.63 -0.78 -15.81
N ILE A 544 -8.35 -0.52 -15.58
CA ILE A 544 -7.35 -1.54 -15.20
C ILE A 544 -7.73 -2.21 -13.87
N CYS A 545 -8.15 -1.43 -12.87
CA CYS A 545 -8.62 -1.94 -11.58
C CYS A 545 -9.87 -2.83 -11.73
N LEU A 546 -10.83 -2.45 -12.60
CA LEU A 546 -12.02 -3.28 -12.82
C LEU A 546 -11.65 -4.60 -13.48
N LEU A 547 -10.76 -4.56 -14.48
CA LEU A 547 -10.24 -5.78 -15.11
C LEU A 547 -9.56 -6.68 -14.09
N ALA A 548 -8.60 -6.16 -13.32
CA ALA A 548 -7.89 -6.86 -12.26
C ALA A 548 -8.84 -7.48 -11.21
N TRP A 549 -9.85 -6.73 -10.75
CA TRP A 549 -10.91 -7.23 -9.86
C TRP A 549 -11.64 -8.42 -10.49
N THR A 550 -12.12 -8.29 -11.73
CA THR A 550 -12.87 -9.37 -12.41
C THR A 550 -12.05 -10.62 -12.70
N THR A 551 -10.72 -10.48 -12.86
CA THR A 551 -9.80 -11.61 -13.06
C THR A 551 -9.24 -12.20 -11.76
N GLY A 552 -9.49 -11.57 -10.61
CA GLY A 552 -9.04 -12.04 -9.29
C GLY A 552 -7.69 -11.48 -8.81
N ASP A 553 -7.09 -10.53 -9.54
CA ASP A 553 -5.85 -9.85 -9.13
C ASP A 553 -6.18 -8.69 -8.17
N TYR A 554 -6.56 -9.05 -6.95
CA TYR A 554 -6.92 -8.11 -5.89
C TYR A 554 -5.74 -7.22 -5.43
N PRO A 555 -4.50 -7.72 -5.29
CA PRO A 555 -3.35 -6.88 -4.92
C PRO A 555 -3.04 -5.80 -5.95
N LEU A 556 -3.03 -6.11 -7.25
CA LEU A 556 -2.84 -5.09 -8.30
C LEU A 556 -3.93 -4.03 -8.21
N CYS A 557 -5.19 -4.44 -8.08
CA CYS A 557 -6.32 -3.51 -7.97
C CYS A 557 -6.15 -2.53 -6.78
N TRP A 558 -5.81 -3.03 -5.59
CA TRP A 558 -5.62 -2.20 -4.39
C TRP A 558 -4.43 -1.23 -4.50
N LEU A 559 -3.28 -1.70 -5.00
CA LEU A 559 -2.10 -0.87 -5.24
C LEU A 559 -2.33 0.20 -6.33
N SER A 560 -3.06 -0.16 -7.40
CA SER A 560 -3.45 0.75 -8.48
C SER A 560 -4.44 1.81 -7.99
N ILE A 561 -5.43 1.46 -7.15
CA ILE A 561 -6.35 2.42 -6.51
C ILE A 561 -5.56 3.43 -5.65
N GLY A 562 -4.64 2.96 -4.79
CA GLY A 562 -3.82 3.84 -3.96
C GLY A 562 -2.93 4.78 -4.78
N THR A 563 -2.48 4.36 -5.96
CA THR A 563 -1.69 5.19 -6.89
C THR A 563 -2.57 6.20 -7.62
N ALA A 564 -3.72 5.78 -8.15
CA ALA A 564 -4.71 6.64 -8.78
C ALA A 564 -5.26 7.71 -7.82
N TRP A 565 -5.38 7.40 -6.52
CA TRP A 565 -5.74 8.37 -5.49
C TRP A 565 -4.69 9.47 -5.34
N ARG A 566 -3.40 9.12 -5.22
CA ARG A 566 -2.31 10.10 -5.15
C ARG A 566 -2.28 10.99 -6.40
N GLN A 567 -2.47 10.41 -7.58
CA GLN A 567 -2.59 11.13 -8.85
C GLN A 567 -3.78 12.11 -8.84
N ALA A 568 -4.97 11.66 -8.42
CA ALA A 568 -6.16 12.50 -8.30
C ALA A 568 -5.96 13.68 -7.33
N VAL A 569 -5.26 13.47 -6.22
CA VAL A 569 -4.92 14.54 -5.27
C VAL A 569 -3.91 15.52 -5.87
N THR A 570 -2.90 15.07 -6.62
CA THR A 570 -1.95 15.99 -7.30
C THR A 570 -2.61 16.85 -8.38
N LEU A 571 -3.71 16.38 -8.98
CA LEU A 571 -4.55 17.16 -9.89
C LEU A 571 -5.57 18.07 -9.18
N GLY A 572 -5.69 17.99 -7.85
CA GLY A 572 -6.70 18.72 -7.09
C GLY A 572 -8.13 18.17 -7.23
N LEU A 573 -8.31 16.96 -7.77
CA LEU A 573 -9.63 16.38 -8.03
C LEU A 573 -10.46 16.21 -6.74
N ASN A 574 -9.82 16.03 -5.59
CA ASN A 574 -10.49 15.98 -4.29
C ASN A 574 -11.09 17.33 -3.84
N ARG A 575 -10.83 18.44 -4.55
CA ARG A 575 -11.27 19.79 -4.19
C ARG A 575 -11.91 20.58 -5.35
N ILE A 576 -12.44 19.89 -6.36
CA ILE A 576 -13.07 20.46 -7.58
C ILE A 576 -14.17 21.50 -7.29
N ASP A 577 -14.90 21.36 -6.19
CA ASP A 577 -15.96 22.29 -5.77
C ASP A 577 -15.55 23.18 -4.57
N GLY A 578 -14.26 23.18 -4.20
CA GLY A 578 -13.69 24.08 -3.21
C GLY A 578 -13.30 25.44 -3.81
N GLY A 579 -13.78 26.54 -3.21
CA GLY A 579 -13.59 27.91 -3.71
C GLY A 579 -12.16 28.49 -3.65
N GLN A 580 -11.15 27.70 -3.27
CA GLN A 580 -9.74 28.09 -3.25
C GLN A 580 -8.85 26.94 -3.74
N CYS A 581 -8.68 26.85 -5.05
CA CYS A 581 -7.82 25.84 -5.68
C CYS A 581 -6.40 26.42 -5.94
N ASN A 582 -5.70 26.80 -4.87
CA ASN A 582 -4.38 27.45 -4.93
C ASN A 582 -3.21 26.50 -5.30
N LEU A 583 -3.51 25.26 -5.68
CA LEU A 583 -2.53 24.21 -6.03
C LEU A 583 -2.62 23.80 -7.52
N VAL A 584 -3.46 24.47 -8.31
CA VAL A 584 -3.77 24.07 -9.67
C VAL A 584 -2.73 24.63 -10.64
N GLN A 585 -2.01 23.74 -11.30
CA GLN A 585 -1.11 24.06 -12.41
C GLN A 585 -1.92 24.64 -13.58
N GLU A 586 -1.38 25.62 -14.31
CA GLU A 586 -2.04 26.20 -15.50
C GLU A 586 -2.27 25.12 -16.57
N GLY A 587 -3.48 24.52 -16.56
CA GLY A 587 -3.87 23.43 -17.45
C GLY A 587 -4.87 22.43 -16.88
N SER A 588 -4.96 22.27 -15.54
CA SER A 588 -5.88 21.29 -14.91
C SER A 588 -7.20 21.87 -14.39
N LEU A 589 -7.45 23.17 -14.55
CA LEU A 589 -8.78 23.74 -14.38
C LEU A 589 -9.75 23.17 -15.44
N PRO A 590 -10.96 22.73 -15.06
CA PRO A 590 -11.95 22.26 -16.04
C PRO A 590 -12.37 23.40 -16.96
N LYS A 591 -12.30 23.16 -18.28
CA LYS A 591 -12.55 24.15 -19.34
C LYS A 591 -14.04 24.40 -19.55
N CYS A 592 -14.88 23.42 -19.23
CA CYS A 592 -16.34 23.50 -19.30
C CYS A 592 -16.98 22.76 -18.12
N ALA A 593 -18.30 22.94 -17.94
CA ALA A 593 -19.06 22.25 -16.90
C ALA A 593 -19.10 20.72 -17.11
N LEU A 594 -18.96 20.26 -18.35
CA LEU A 594 -18.95 18.84 -18.71
C LEU A 594 -17.64 18.15 -18.32
N GLU A 595 -16.48 18.75 -18.61
CA GLU A 595 -15.17 18.27 -18.13
C GLU A 595 -15.11 18.29 -16.60
N LYS A 596 -15.71 19.30 -15.95
CA LYS A 596 -15.85 19.32 -14.48
C LYS A 596 -16.64 18.12 -13.95
N GLU A 597 -17.70 17.72 -14.65
CA GLU A 597 -18.53 16.58 -14.26
C GLU A 597 -17.85 15.24 -14.55
N GLU A 598 -17.09 15.09 -15.65
CA GLU A 598 -16.20 13.92 -15.86
C GLU A 598 -15.18 13.79 -14.72
N GLN A 599 -14.58 14.89 -14.28
CA GLN A 599 -13.66 14.91 -13.14
C GLN A 599 -14.36 14.45 -11.83
N ARG A 600 -15.54 14.98 -11.50
CA ARG A 600 -16.33 14.55 -10.33
C ARG A 600 -16.67 13.06 -10.39
N ARG A 601 -17.11 12.57 -11.54
CA ARG A 601 -17.51 11.16 -11.73
C ARG A 601 -16.31 10.22 -11.63
N THR A 602 -15.16 10.62 -12.14
CA THR A 602 -13.90 9.87 -12.04
C THR A 602 -13.50 9.67 -10.57
N ILE A 603 -13.47 10.73 -9.76
CA ILE A 603 -13.09 10.62 -8.34
C ILE A 603 -14.14 9.88 -7.48
N TRP A 604 -15.44 10.03 -7.77
CA TRP A 604 -16.47 9.24 -7.08
C TRP A 604 -16.45 7.75 -7.46
N THR A 605 -16.11 7.42 -8.70
CA THR A 605 -15.89 6.02 -9.12
C THR A 605 -14.67 5.43 -8.42
N LEU A 606 -13.57 6.19 -8.33
CA LEU A 606 -12.37 5.80 -7.58
C LEU A 606 -12.65 5.54 -6.10
N PHE A 607 -13.43 6.42 -5.46
CA PHE A 607 -13.91 6.24 -4.08
C PHE A 607 -14.72 4.96 -3.89
N LEU A 608 -15.70 4.72 -4.77
CA LEU A 608 -16.56 3.54 -4.73
C LEU A 608 -15.76 2.24 -4.91
N MET A 609 -14.77 2.24 -5.80
CA MET A 609 -13.90 1.07 -6.02
C MET A 609 -13.00 0.78 -4.81
N ASP A 610 -12.37 1.81 -4.23
CA ASP A 610 -11.56 1.69 -3.00
C ASP A 610 -12.36 1.04 -1.86
N ARG A 611 -13.56 1.56 -1.58
CA ARG A 611 -14.44 1.03 -0.55
C ARG A 611 -14.94 -0.39 -0.84
N GLY A 612 -15.30 -0.68 -2.09
CA GLY A 612 -15.79 -2.00 -2.51
C GLY A 612 -14.72 -3.11 -2.52
N MET A 613 -13.47 -2.75 -2.80
CA MET A 613 -12.31 -3.64 -2.78
C MET A 613 -11.76 -3.91 -1.38
N ALA A 614 -11.74 -2.89 -0.51
CA ALA A 614 -11.06 -2.98 0.77
C ALA A 614 -11.87 -3.77 1.82
N PHE A 615 -13.19 -3.55 1.88
CA PHE A 615 -14.03 -4.14 2.93
C PHE A 615 -13.97 -5.68 3.03
N PRO A 616 -13.97 -6.48 1.93
CA PRO A 616 -14.05 -7.94 2.01
C PRO A 616 -12.81 -8.60 2.62
N CYS A 617 -11.68 -7.90 2.61
CA CYS A 617 -10.39 -8.40 3.10
C CYS A 617 -9.98 -7.74 4.43
N GLY A 618 -10.85 -6.90 5.02
CA GLY A 618 -10.52 -6.07 6.18
C GLY A 618 -9.40 -5.05 5.92
N TRP A 619 -9.07 -4.76 4.66
CA TRP A 619 -7.97 -3.87 4.31
C TRP A 619 -8.31 -2.40 4.63
N PRO A 620 -7.31 -1.59 5.05
CA PRO A 620 -7.50 -0.16 5.14
C PRO A 620 -7.75 0.42 3.75
N HIS A 621 -8.75 1.29 3.65
CA HIS A 621 -9.11 1.98 2.42
C HIS A 621 -8.20 3.21 2.20
N ALA A 622 -7.76 3.44 0.97
CA ALA A 622 -6.73 4.45 0.66
C ALA A 622 -7.25 5.89 0.72
N ILE A 623 -8.56 6.08 0.55
CA ILE A 623 -9.17 7.39 0.34
C ILE A 623 -9.88 7.86 1.62
N ASP A 624 -9.64 9.08 2.07
CA ASP A 624 -10.39 9.68 3.19
C ASP A 624 -11.46 10.65 2.66
N ASP A 625 -12.75 10.29 2.81
CA ASP A 625 -13.89 11.13 2.42
C ASP A 625 -13.96 12.45 3.19
N ARG A 626 -13.27 12.58 4.33
CA ARG A 626 -13.16 13.85 5.07
C ARG A 626 -12.34 14.89 4.29
N GLN A 627 -11.58 14.47 3.28
CA GLN A 627 -10.79 15.35 2.40
C GLN A 627 -11.56 15.80 1.15
N PHE A 628 -12.79 15.34 0.94
CA PHE A 628 -13.58 15.66 -0.26
C PHE A 628 -14.26 17.02 -0.14
N MET A 629 -13.99 17.90 -1.12
CA MET A 629 -14.80 19.06 -1.47
C MET A 629 -15.27 18.89 -2.93
N VAL A 630 -16.07 17.84 -3.15
CA VAL A 630 -16.59 17.41 -4.45
C VAL A 630 -18.07 17.10 -4.29
N ASN A 631 -18.93 17.73 -5.10
CA ASN A 631 -20.36 17.46 -5.08
C ASN A 631 -20.67 16.05 -5.60
N LEU A 632 -21.79 15.46 -5.19
CA LEU A 632 -22.24 14.17 -5.73
C LEU A 632 -22.58 14.34 -7.23
N PRO A 633 -22.32 13.33 -8.09
CA PRO A 633 -22.55 13.42 -9.53
C PRO A 633 -24.01 13.72 -9.87
N VAL A 634 -24.24 14.40 -10.99
CA VAL A 634 -25.61 14.60 -11.52
C VAL A 634 -26.17 13.28 -12.07
N ASP A 635 -27.45 13.26 -12.43
CA ASP A 635 -28.07 12.08 -13.05
C ASP A 635 -27.39 11.67 -14.39
N GLU A 636 -27.38 10.37 -14.71
CA GLU A 636 -26.73 9.86 -15.92
C GLU A 636 -27.35 10.41 -17.20
N ASP A 637 -28.67 10.52 -17.28
CA ASP A 637 -29.33 11.01 -18.50
C ASP A 637 -29.12 12.52 -18.67
N VAL A 638 -29.02 13.26 -17.56
CA VAL A 638 -28.63 14.69 -17.57
C VAL A 638 -27.18 14.84 -18.04
N PHE A 639 -26.26 13.99 -17.59
CA PHE A 639 -24.86 14.02 -18.00
C PHE A 639 -24.68 13.66 -19.48
N GLN A 640 -25.28 12.56 -19.95
CA GLN A 640 -25.13 12.11 -21.35
C GLN A 640 -25.90 12.99 -22.37
N SER A 641 -26.91 13.74 -21.94
CA SER A 641 -27.63 14.71 -22.80
C SER A 641 -27.05 16.12 -22.78
N ALA A 642 -26.12 16.43 -21.88
CA ALA A 642 -25.48 17.74 -21.81
C ALA A 642 -24.56 18.02 -23.02
N ASP A 643 -24.47 19.29 -23.39
CA ASP A 643 -23.48 19.84 -24.32
C ASP A 643 -22.56 20.84 -23.60
N ASP A 644 -21.46 21.26 -24.23
CA ASP A 644 -20.49 22.20 -23.66
C ASP A 644 -21.05 23.60 -23.35
N LYS A 645 -22.32 23.87 -23.71
CA LYS A 645 -22.99 25.17 -23.58
C LYS A 645 -24.17 25.15 -22.61
N THR A 646 -24.59 24.00 -22.11
CA THR A 646 -25.81 23.89 -21.29
C THR A 646 -25.52 24.21 -19.82
N PRO A 647 -26.21 25.18 -19.21
CA PRO A 647 -26.00 25.54 -17.80
C PRO A 647 -26.55 24.51 -16.81
N VAL A 648 -27.24 23.46 -17.29
CA VAL A 648 -27.95 22.44 -16.48
C VAL A 648 -27.01 21.76 -15.48
N LEU A 649 -25.80 21.41 -15.90
CA LEU A 649 -24.79 20.73 -15.06
C LEU A 649 -24.38 21.51 -13.81
N ASN A 650 -24.51 22.84 -13.80
CA ASN A 650 -24.17 23.67 -12.64
C ASN A 650 -25.34 23.80 -11.65
N ASN A 651 -26.58 23.62 -12.10
CA ASN A 651 -27.77 23.81 -11.26
C ASN A 651 -28.22 22.51 -10.59
N SER A 652 -27.88 21.35 -11.15
CA SER A 652 -28.35 20.04 -10.66
C SER A 652 -27.41 19.31 -9.67
N THR A 653 -26.32 19.93 -9.21
CA THR A 653 -25.35 19.26 -8.31
C THR A 653 -25.83 19.17 -6.87
N MET A 654 -25.76 17.99 -6.25
CA MET A 654 -26.03 17.83 -4.81
C MET A 654 -24.73 18.02 -3.99
N PRO A 655 -24.70 18.95 -3.02
CA PRO A 655 -23.49 19.17 -2.21
C PRO A 655 -23.20 17.97 -1.31
N PHE A 656 -21.95 17.50 -1.32
CA PHE A 656 -21.48 16.48 -0.40
C PHE A 656 -21.30 17.04 1.02
N THR A 657 -21.46 16.18 2.03
CA THR A 657 -21.15 16.53 3.41
C THR A 657 -20.60 15.32 4.17
N ARG A 658 -19.45 15.52 4.84
CA ARG A 658 -18.81 14.54 5.74
C ARG A 658 -19.62 14.20 7.00
N ASN A 659 -20.69 14.94 7.29
CA ASN A 659 -21.54 14.68 8.44
C ASN A 659 -22.61 13.65 8.06
N LEU A 660 -22.45 12.39 8.53
CA LEU A 660 -23.35 11.28 8.21
C LEU A 660 -24.82 11.65 8.40
N ARG A 661 -25.19 12.23 9.55
CA ARG A 661 -26.58 12.66 9.81
C ARG A 661 -27.12 13.61 8.75
N LYS A 662 -26.35 14.62 8.33
CA LYS A 662 -26.77 15.52 7.24
C LYS A 662 -26.81 14.80 5.89
N LEU A 663 -25.93 13.83 5.65
CA LEU A 663 -25.88 13.05 4.41
C LEU A 663 -27.07 12.07 4.28
N THR A 664 -27.45 11.41 5.38
CA THR A 664 -28.56 10.46 5.46
C THR A 664 -29.91 11.17 5.44
N THR A 665 -30.03 12.38 6.01
CA THR A 665 -31.27 13.18 5.98
C THR A 665 -31.32 14.22 4.86
N SER A 666 -30.31 14.35 4.00
CA SER A 666 -30.34 15.37 2.92
C SER A 666 -31.32 14.98 1.81
N THR A 667 -32.48 15.62 1.83
CA THR A 667 -33.32 15.78 0.64
C THR A 667 -32.67 16.82 -0.28
N PRO A 668 -32.55 16.58 -1.61
CA PRO A 668 -32.06 17.57 -2.54
C PRO A 668 -32.96 18.82 -2.53
N THR A 669 -32.36 20.00 -2.75
CA THR A 669 -33.06 21.28 -2.64
C THR A 669 -34.18 21.46 -3.68
N GLU A 670 -34.11 20.73 -4.80
CA GLU A 670 -35.04 20.86 -5.95
C GLU A 670 -35.50 19.50 -6.54
N GLY A 671 -35.29 18.35 -5.87
CA GLY A 671 -35.63 17.04 -6.46
C GLY A 671 -35.45 15.83 -5.53
N SER A 672 -35.55 14.61 -6.07
CA SER A 672 -35.23 13.36 -5.35
C SER A 672 -33.81 12.88 -5.63
N SER A 673 -33.13 12.32 -4.63
CA SER A 673 -31.79 11.71 -4.79
C SER A 673 -31.86 10.58 -5.81
N THR A 674 -30.92 10.51 -6.75
CA THR A 674 -30.85 9.41 -7.73
C THR A 674 -30.42 8.12 -7.03
N VAL A 675 -30.68 6.96 -7.66
CA VAL A 675 -30.26 5.66 -7.10
C VAL A 675 -28.73 5.60 -6.98
N TYR A 676 -27.99 6.07 -8.00
CA TYR A 676 -26.53 6.11 -7.96
C TYR A 676 -25.96 7.03 -6.87
N GLN A 677 -26.53 8.23 -6.69
CA GLN A 677 -26.17 9.10 -5.55
C GLN A 677 -26.42 8.40 -4.20
N THR A 678 -27.47 7.58 -4.12
CA THR A 678 -27.81 6.80 -2.92
C THR A 678 -26.85 5.62 -2.70
N ILE A 679 -26.35 4.99 -3.78
CA ILE A 679 -25.24 4.01 -3.72
C ILE A 679 -23.98 4.67 -3.13
N LEU A 680 -23.58 5.85 -3.60
CA LEU A 680 -22.42 6.57 -3.05
C LEU A 680 -22.57 6.85 -1.54
N LYS A 681 -23.77 7.25 -1.09
CA LYS A 681 -24.09 7.40 0.35
C LYS A 681 -23.95 6.08 1.11
N ALA A 682 -24.36 4.95 0.53
CA ALA A 682 -24.19 3.62 1.12
C ALA A 682 -22.71 3.21 1.22
N TYR A 683 -21.88 3.51 0.22
CA TYR A 683 -20.43 3.25 0.25
C TYR A 683 -19.67 4.12 1.27
N ILE A 684 -20.17 5.34 1.57
CA ILE A 684 -19.65 6.16 2.67
C ILE A 684 -19.93 5.49 4.02
N LEU A 685 -21.16 4.98 4.23
CA LEU A 685 -21.49 4.18 5.41
C LEU A 685 -20.68 2.88 5.47
N LEU A 686 -20.40 2.24 4.32
CA LEU A 686 -19.57 1.03 4.23
C LEU A 686 -18.17 1.27 4.76
N GLY A 687 -17.53 2.38 4.37
CA GLY A 687 -16.24 2.78 4.92
C GLY A 687 -16.28 2.89 6.45
N ARG A 688 -17.25 3.66 6.98
CA ARG A 688 -17.38 3.91 8.43
C ARG A 688 -17.65 2.65 9.24
N ILE A 689 -18.52 1.76 8.74
CA ILE A 689 -18.78 0.46 9.40
C ILE A 689 -17.55 -0.45 9.30
N THR A 690 -16.81 -0.44 8.19
CA THR A 690 -15.59 -1.23 8.02
C THR A 690 -14.44 -0.74 8.92
N GLU A 691 -14.27 0.58 9.08
CA GLU A 691 -13.35 1.20 10.05
C GLU A 691 -13.69 0.74 11.48
N HIS A 692 -14.97 0.84 11.86
CA HIS A 692 -15.46 0.42 13.18
C HIS A 692 -15.27 -1.09 13.45
N VAL A 693 -15.63 -1.94 12.49
CA VAL A 693 -15.48 -3.40 12.59
C VAL A 693 -14.01 -3.80 12.72
N ASN A 694 -13.10 -3.14 11.99
CA ASN A 694 -11.66 -3.44 12.01
C ASN A 694 -10.85 -2.56 12.99
N SER A 695 -11.52 -1.80 13.87
CA SER A 695 -10.84 -0.95 14.85
C SER A 695 -9.91 -1.76 15.76
N LEU A 696 -8.66 -1.30 15.83
CA LEU A 696 -7.61 -1.80 16.73
C LEU A 696 -7.83 -1.33 18.18
N GLU A 697 -8.60 -0.26 18.38
CA GLU A 697 -8.87 0.33 19.70
C GLU A 697 -10.04 -0.34 20.43
N ALA A 698 -10.78 -1.25 19.77
CA ALA A 698 -11.97 -1.91 20.31
C ALA A 698 -11.72 -2.68 21.63
N SER A 699 -10.50 -3.19 21.85
CA SER A 699 -10.10 -3.83 23.13
C SER A 699 -9.65 -2.83 24.19
N SER A 700 -9.27 -1.61 23.80
CA SER A 700 -8.67 -0.58 24.64
C SER A 700 -9.72 0.41 25.18
N ASP A 701 -10.77 0.69 24.39
CA ASP A 701 -11.95 1.46 24.82
C ASP A 701 -13.26 0.77 24.36
N PRO A 702 -13.74 -0.25 25.11
CA PRO A 702 -14.97 -0.97 24.77
C PRO A 702 -16.24 -0.10 24.85
N ASP A 703 -16.27 0.88 25.77
CA ASP A 703 -17.42 1.77 25.95
C ASP A 703 -17.53 2.78 24.80
N GLY A 704 -16.39 3.35 24.37
CA GLY A 704 -16.30 4.20 23.17
C GLY A 704 -16.65 3.44 21.89
N HIS A 705 -16.14 2.21 21.73
CA HIS A 705 -16.48 1.34 20.60
C HIS A 705 -17.98 1.02 20.56
N PHE A 706 -18.60 0.67 21.69
CA PHE A 706 -20.04 0.42 21.74
C PHE A 706 -20.88 1.69 21.47
N LEU A 707 -20.41 2.87 21.90
CA LEU A 707 -21.06 4.14 21.58
C LEU A 707 -20.97 4.48 20.08
N GLU A 708 -19.86 4.18 19.42
CA GLU A 708 -19.72 4.29 17.95
C GLU A 708 -20.68 3.35 17.23
N PHE A 709 -20.76 2.08 17.66
CA PHE A 709 -21.75 1.12 17.15
C PHE A 709 -23.17 1.67 17.22
N GLN A 710 -23.59 2.23 18.36
CA GLN A 710 -24.92 2.83 18.51
C GLN A 710 -25.17 4.01 17.56
N GLN A 711 -24.14 4.83 17.30
CA GLN A 711 -24.23 5.94 16.35
C GLN A 711 -24.39 5.42 14.92
N LEU A 712 -23.60 4.42 14.52
CA LEU A 712 -23.64 3.80 13.20
C LEU A 712 -24.96 3.06 12.94
N ASP A 713 -25.49 2.32 13.92
CA ASP A 713 -26.81 1.66 13.83
C ASP A 713 -27.93 2.69 13.64
N THR A 714 -27.88 3.79 14.40
CA THR A 714 -28.85 4.87 14.26
C THR A 714 -28.75 5.54 12.87
N GLU A 715 -27.54 5.75 12.33
CA GLU A 715 -27.37 6.31 10.98
C GLU A 715 -27.75 5.32 9.87
N LEU A 716 -27.47 4.02 10.01
CA LEU A 716 -27.93 2.98 9.08
C LEU A 716 -29.46 2.90 9.07
N SER A 717 -30.09 2.97 10.24
CA SER A 717 -31.55 3.02 10.38
C SER A 717 -32.14 4.29 9.74
N ARG A 718 -31.52 5.48 9.95
CA ARG A 718 -31.92 6.72 9.27
C ARG A 718 -31.78 6.63 7.75
N PHE A 719 -30.68 6.07 7.27
CA PHE A 719 -30.44 5.87 5.84
C PHE A 719 -31.50 4.97 5.22
N LYS A 720 -31.79 3.82 5.82
CA LYS A 720 -32.84 2.89 5.35
C LYS A 720 -34.23 3.52 5.35
N LEU A 721 -34.52 4.46 6.25
CA LEU A 721 -35.76 5.23 6.29
C LEU A 721 -35.81 6.40 5.28
N SER A 722 -34.67 6.91 4.82
CA SER A 722 -34.62 7.98 3.80
C SER A 722 -34.56 7.47 2.35
N LEU A 723 -34.42 6.16 2.15
CA LEU A 723 -34.50 5.51 0.84
C LEU A 723 -35.84 5.79 0.12
N PRO A 724 -35.83 6.41 -1.08
CA PRO A 724 -37.04 6.58 -1.89
C PRO A 724 -37.68 5.26 -2.31
N ARG A 725 -39.00 5.21 -2.53
CA ARG A 725 -39.68 3.98 -3.01
C ARG A 725 -39.18 3.46 -4.37
N SER A 726 -38.56 4.32 -5.17
CA SER A 726 -37.88 3.93 -6.42
C SER A 726 -36.66 3.01 -6.17
N THR A 727 -36.06 3.03 -4.97
CA THR A 727 -34.91 2.15 -4.64
C THR A 727 -35.30 0.74 -4.23
N THR A 728 -36.59 0.38 -4.26
CA THR A 728 -37.08 -0.98 -3.95
C THR A 728 -38.03 -1.53 -5.03
N THR A 729 -38.47 -0.71 -5.97
CA THR A 729 -39.44 -1.09 -7.00
C THR A 729 -38.72 -1.47 -8.30
N LEU A 730 -38.49 -2.77 -8.52
CA LEU A 730 -37.87 -3.29 -9.76
C LEU A 730 -38.87 -3.38 -10.93
N ARG A 731 -40.17 -3.50 -10.64
CA ARG A 731 -41.20 -3.66 -11.67
C ARG A 731 -41.36 -2.33 -12.41
N SER A 732 -41.24 -2.40 -13.74
CA SER A 732 -41.18 -1.26 -14.68
C SER A 732 -39.93 -0.37 -14.65
N SER A 733 -38.82 -0.82 -14.04
CA SER A 733 -37.51 -0.17 -14.19
C SER A 733 -36.85 -0.53 -15.52
N SER A 734 -36.00 0.35 -16.06
CA SER A 734 -35.01 -0.04 -17.08
C SER A 734 -33.97 -1.01 -16.51
N VAL A 735 -33.26 -1.75 -17.37
CA VAL A 735 -32.20 -2.69 -16.93
C VAL A 735 -31.11 -1.97 -16.11
N ARG A 736 -30.72 -0.76 -16.54
CA ARG A 736 -29.74 0.10 -15.83
C ARG A 736 -30.23 0.47 -14.42
N GLU A 737 -31.47 0.93 -14.29
CA GLU A 737 -32.06 1.27 -12.99
C GLU A 737 -32.22 0.02 -12.11
N ALA A 738 -32.65 -1.11 -12.67
CA ALA A 738 -32.74 -2.38 -11.95
C ALA A 738 -31.37 -2.82 -11.41
N THR A 739 -30.30 -2.63 -12.20
CA THR A 739 -28.91 -2.89 -11.79
C THR A 739 -28.52 -2.02 -10.59
N HIS A 740 -28.80 -0.71 -10.63
CA HIS A 740 -28.51 0.22 -9.53
C HIS A 740 -29.39 -0.05 -8.29
N ILE A 741 -30.67 -0.41 -8.47
CA ILE A 741 -31.57 -0.79 -7.38
C ILE A 741 -31.07 -2.05 -6.69
N PHE A 742 -30.71 -3.09 -7.44
CA PHE A 742 -30.18 -4.33 -6.88
C PHE A 742 -28.83 -4.11 -6.20
N TRP A 743 -27.92 -3.34 -6.82
CA TRP A 743 -26.64 -2.94 -6.24
C TRP A 743 -26.82 -2.26 -4.87
N LEU A 744 -27.66 -1.23 -4.80
CA LEU A 744 -27.92 -0.51 -3.56
C LEU A 744 -28.42 -1.45 -2.45
N ASN A 745 -29.34 -2.37 -2.76
CA ASN A 745 -29.89 -3.28 -1.76
C ASN A 745 -28.91 -4.39 -1.35
N ALA A 746 -28.03 -4.84 -2.25
CA ALA A 746 -26.92 -5.74 -1.90
C ALA A 746 -25.94 -5.05 -0.93
N ILE A 747 -25.63 -3.77 -1.14
CA ILE A 747 -24.80 -2.98 -0.23
C ILE A 747 -25.53 -2.74 1.11
N VAL A 748 -26.81 -2.38 1.10
CA VAL A 748 -27.61 -2.25 2.35
C VAL A 748 -27.68 -3.57 3.12
N GLY A 749 -27.70 -4.72 2.43
CA GLY A 749 -27.58 -6.05 3.02
C GLY A 749 -26.27 -6.23 3.78
N ILE A 750 -25.12 -6.00 3.11
CA ILE A 750 -23.81 -6.18 3.76
C ILE A 750 -23.54 -5.15 4.86
N LEU A 751 -24.07 -3.92 4.77
CA LEU A 751 -24.01 -2.93 5.87
C LEU A 751 -24.67 -3.46 7.15
N VAL A 752 -25.83 -4.14 7.04
CA VAL A 752 -26.50 -4.76 8.20
C VAL A 752 -25.67 -5.91 8.74
N ILE A 753 -25.16 -6.78 7.86
CA ILE A 753 -24.39 -7.97 8.26
C ILE A 753 -23.11 -7.55 9.00
N LEU A 754 -22.32 -6.64 8.43
CA LEU A 754 -21.06 -6.17 9.04
C LEU A 754 -21.27 -5.53 10.41
N LEU A 755 -22.37 -4.80 10.60
CA LEU A 755 -22.64 -4.09 11.86
C LEU A 755 -23.27 -5.00 12.94
N HIS A 756 -24.19 -5.89 12.56
CA HIS A 756 -25.00 -6.64 13.53
C HIS A 756 -24.55 -8.08 13.77
N HIS A 757 -23.75 -8.70 12.88
CA HIS A 757 -23.13 -10.01 13.12
C HIS A 757 -21.92 -9.83 14.05
N ARG A 758 -22.19 -9.67 15.35
CA ARG A 758 -21.17 -9.41 16.38
C ARG A 758 -20.60 -10.72 16.95
N PRO A 759 -19.35 -10.74 17.44
CA PRO A 759 -18.78 -11.94 18.07
C PRO A 759 -19.46 -12.27 19.41
N ASP A 760 -19.59 -13.55 19.73
CA ASP A 760 -20.30 -13.99 20.95
C ASP A 760 -19.62 -13.50 22.25
N THR A 761 -18.31 -13.29 22.24
CA THR A 761 -17.54 -12.73 23.36
C THR A 761 -17.95 -11.29 23.71
N ALA A 762 -18.48 -10.53 22.74
CA ALA A 762 -19.02 -9.18 22.96
C ALA A 762 -20.44 -9.19 23.55
N ALA A 763 -21.13 -10.33 23.56
CA ALA A 763 -22.46 -10.46 24.15
C ALA A 763 -22.43 -10.68 25.68
N SER A 764 -21.27 -10.99 26.27
CA SER A 764 -21.16 -11.47 27.65
C SER A 764 -20.30 -10.62 28.59
N LYS A 765 -20.78 -9.40 28.91
CA LYS A 765 -20.78 -8.79 30.28
C LYS A 765 -21.19 -7.31 30.22
N PRO A 766 -22.28 -6.87 30.88
CA PRO A 766 -22.44 -5.46 31.21
C PRO A 766 -21.39 -5.05 32.27
N PRO A 767 -20.93 -3.79 32.29
CA PRO A 767 -19.94 -3.33 33.25
C PRO A 767 -20.49 -3.44 34.68
N GLN A 768 -19.78 -4.17 35.55
CA GLN A 768 -20.11 -4.25 36.97
C GLN A 768 -19.74 -2.95 37.69
N SER A 769 -20.60 -1.94 37.59
CA SER A 769 -20.54 -0.78 38.48
C SER A 769 -21.12 -1.14 39.85
N SER A 770 -20.29 -0.95 40.88
CA SER A 770 -20.63 -1.33 42.25
C SER A 770 -21.53 -0.28 42.93
N SER A 771 -22.84 -0.52 42.95
CA SER A 771 -23.71 -0.09 44.06
C SER A 771 -25.06 -0.82 44.03
N ALA A 772 -25.40 -1.47 45.14
CA ALA A 772 -26.64 -2.24 45.25
C ALA A 772 -27.84 -1.34 45.57
N VAL A 773 -28.84 -1.32 44.70
CA VAL A 773 -30.25 -1.07 45.08
C VAL A 773 -31.12 -2.12 44.37
N ASN A 774 -31.71 -3.02 45.15
CA ASN A 774 -32.57 -4.07 44.64
C ASN A 774 -33.89 -3.49 44.12
N THR A 775 -34.12 -3.57 42.81
CA THR A 775 -35.47 -3.46 42.23
C THR A 775 -35.62 -4.56 41.18
N PRO A 776 -36.58 -5.50 41.31
CA PRO A 776 -36.76 -6.57 40.34
C PRO A 776 -37.49 -6.05 39.10
N VAL A 777 -36.74 -5.39 38.21
CA VAL A 777 -37.24 -4.94 36.91
C VAL A 777 -36.91 -6.02 35.87
N SER A 778 -37.88 -6.93 35.69
CA SER A 778 -38.09 -7.79 34.50
C SER A 778 -36.85 -8.22 33.71
N GLU A 779 -36.45 -9.48 33.85
CA GLU A 779 -35.54 -10.22 32.96
C GLU A 779 -36.21 -10.49 31.59
N THR A 780 -36.69 -9.44 30.94
CA THR A 780 -37.55 -9.53 29.74
C THR A 780 -37.34 -8.34 28.81
N ARG A 781 -36.07 -7.95 28.59
CA ARG A 781 -35.69 -7.33 27.33
C ARG A 781 -35.38 -8.43 26.33
N ASN A 782 -36.36 -8.72 25.47
CA ASN A 782 -36.22 -9.58 24.31
C ASN A 782 -35.12 -9.03 23.39
N SER A 783 -33.88 -9.47 23.62
CA SER A 783 -32.79 -9.29 22.67
C SER A 783 -33.06 -10.21 21.49
N ILE A 784 -33.66 -9.67 20.42
CA ILE A 784 -33.54 -10.28 19.10
C ILE A 784 -32.03 -10.41 18.84
N ASP A 785 -31.54 -11.63 18.62
CA ASP A 785 -30.13 -11.89 18.32
C ASP A 785 -29.70 -10.98 17.15
N GLY A 786 -28.53 -10.35 17.26
CA GLY A 786 -28.00 -9.48 16.19
C GLY A 786 -27.94 -10.21 14.85
N PHE A 787 -27.76 -11.53 14.90
CA PHE A 787 -27.78 -12.42 13.75
C PHE A 787 -29.14 -12.51 13.03
N GLU A 788 -30.28 -12.42 13.75
CA GLU A 788 -31.63 -12.46 13.14
C GLU A 788 -31.86 -11.27 12.20
N TYR A 789 -31.31 -10.10 12.53
CA TYR A 789 -31.34 -8.94 11.63
C TYR A 789 -30.52 -9.17 10.35
N CYS A 790 -29.41 -9.90 10.45
CA CYS A 790 -28.55 -10.28 9.33
C CYS A 790 -29.25 -11.29 8.40
N VAL A 791 -29.95 -12.27 8.98
CA VAL A 791 -30.80 -13.24 8.27
C VAL A 791 -31.94 -12.51 7.55
N ALA A 792 -32.69 -11.66 8.26
CA ALA A 792 -33.79 -10.89 7.65
C ALA A 792 -33.32 -9.97 6.50
N ALA A 793 -32.14 -9.35 6.61
CA ALA A 793 -31.55 -8.58 5.51
C ALA A 793 -31.23 -9.46 4.30
N THR A 794 -30.65 -10.63 4.54
CA THR A 794 -30.30 -11.62 3.52
C THR A 794 -31.54 -12.17 2.79
N GLU A 795 -32.62 -12.47 3.51
CA GLU A 795 -33.89 -12.93 2.94
C GLU A 795 -34.59 -11.86 2.10
N ASN A 796 -34.49 -10.58 2.48
CA ASN A 796 -34.98 -9.48 1.66
C ASN A 796 -34.24 -9.45 0.32
N LEU A 797 -32.92 -9.63 0.33
CA LEU A 797 -32.12 -9.68 -0.89
C LEU A 797 -32.41 -10.94 -1.72
N SER A 798 -32.65 -12.11 -1.10
CA SER A 798 -33.08 -13.33 -1.81
C SER A 798 -34.41 -13.12 -2.56
N ARG A 799 -35.37 -12.44 -1.92
CA ARG A 799 -36.64 -12.06 -2.59
C ARG A 799 -36.41 -11.06 -3.73
N MET A 800 -35.46 -10.13 -3.59
CA MET A 800 -35.09 -9.22 -4.68
C MET A 800 -34.41 -9.94 -5.85
N ILE A 801 -33.59 -10.97 -5.62
CA ILE A 801 -33.06 -11.84 -6.69
C ILE A 801 -34.23 -12.45 -7.47
N GLN A 802 -35.19 -13.05 -6.77
CA GLN A 802 -36.38 -13.65 -7.41
C GLN A 802 -37.28 -12.64 -8.14
N ASP A 803 -37.39 -11.39 -7.68
CA ASP A 803 -38.15 -10.36 -8.40
C ASP A 803 -37.37 -9.76 -9.57
N ALA A 804 -36.04 -9.68 -9.50
CA ALA A 804 -35.18 -9.21 -10.59
C ALA A 804 -35.15 -10.17 -11.78
N THR A 805 -35.18 -11.51 -11.56
CA THR A 805 -35.28 -12.49 -12.66
C THR A 805 -36.54 -12.33 -13.52
N LYS A 806 -37.58 -11.64 -13.01
CA LYS A 806 -38.81 -11.30 -13.73
C LYS A 806 -38.68 -10.02 -14.59
N VAL A 807 -37.54 -9.31 -14.49
CA VAL A 807 -37.25 -8.05 -15.19
C VAL A 807 -36.05 -8.24 -16.13
N SER A 808 -34.89 -8.59 -15.59
CA SER A 808 -33.71 -9.00 -16.34
C SER A 808 -32.73 -9.73 -15.42
N VAL A 809 -32.18 -10.85 -15.88
CA VAL A 809 -31.09 -11.56 -15.18
C VAL A 809 -29.80 -10.74 -15.24
N ASP A 810 -29.54 -10.03 -16.33
CA ASP A 810 -28.32 -9.22 -16.53
C ASP A 810 -28.20 -8.11 -15.48
N ALA A 811 -29.33 -7.59 -14.99
CA ALA A 811 -29.35 -6.58 -13.92
C ALA A 811 -28.77 -7.09 -12.57
N LEU A 812 -28.65 -8.41 -12.40
CA LEU A 812 -28.03 -9.04 -11.23
C LEU A 812 -26.50 -9.20 -11.38
N ILE A 813 -25.98 -9.15 -12.61
CA ILE A 813 -24.58 -9.43 -12.92
C ILE A 813 -23.77 -8.14 -12.77
N ASN A 814 -23.28 -7.89 -11.55
CA ASN A 814 -22.50 -6.70 -11.21
C ASN A 814 -21.20 -7.09 -10.47
N PRO A 815 -20.01 -6.72 -10.98
CA PRO A 815 -18.74 -7.12 -10.39
C PRO A 815 -18.47 -6.50 -9.01
N HIS A 816 -19.02 -5.32 -8.73
CA HIS A 816 -18.78 -4.58 -7.48
C HIS A 816 -19.52 -5.17 -6.26
N ILE A 817 -20.48 -6.07 -6.46
CA ILE A 817 -21.30 -6.64 -5.37
C ILE A 817 -21.02 -8.11 -5.08
N GLY A 818 -20.11 -8.78 -5.80
CA GLY A 818 -19.82 -10.22 -5.59
C GLY A 818 -19.56 -10.57 -4.12
N SER A 819 -18.72 -9.78 -3.44
CA SER A 819 -18.42 -9.94 -2.01
C SER A 819 -19.62 -9.66 -1.10
N SER A 820 -20.50 -8.74 -1.48
CA SER A 820 -21.71 -8.39 -0.72
C SER A 820 -22.76 -9.51 -0.82
N LEU A 821 -22.96 -10.03 -2.03
CA LEU A 821 -23.79 -11.21 -2.28
C LEU A 821 -23.24 -12.44 -1.55
N TYR A 822 -21.91 -12.59 -1.47
CA TYR A 822 -21.27 -13.68 -0.75
C TYR A 822 -21.51 -13.57 0.75
N GLY A 823 -21.35 -12.38 1.35
CA GLY A 823 -21.64 -12.18 2.77
C GLY A 823 -23.10 -12.48 3.14
N CYS A 824 -24.04 -12.04 2.30
CA CYS A 824 -25.46 -12.42 2.40
C CYS A 824 -25.64 -13.94 2.29
N GLY A 825 -25.22 -14.56 1.19
CA GLY A 825 -25.36 -16.01 0.98
C GLY A 825 -24.72 -16.87 2.07
N ARG A 826 -23.53 -16.48 2.57
CA ARG A 826 -22.85 -17.11 3.71
C ARG A 826 -23.64 -16.97 5.00
N THR A 827 -24.24 -15.81 5.28
CA THR A 827 -25.11 -15.63 6.46
C THR A 827 -26.29 -16.61 6.42
N LEU A 828 -26.91 -16.82 5.26
CA LEU A 828 -28.00 -17.79 5.10
C LEU A 828 -27.52 -19.25 5.28
N ALA A 829 -26.34 -19.58 4.76
CA ALA A 829 -25.73 -20.90 4.94
C ALA A 829 -25.37 -21.19 6.41
N LEU A 830 -24.82 -20.20 7.13
CA LEU A 830 -24.56 -20.30 8.58
C LEU A 830 -25.86 -20.51 9.36
N HIS A 831 -26.92 -19.77 9.04
CA HIS A 831 -28.24 -19.93 9.65
C HIS A 831 -28.82 -21.33 9.41
N TYR A 832 -28.74 -21.82 8.17
CA TYR A 832 -29.19 -23.16 7.79
C TYR A 832 -28.50 -24.27 8.57
N VAL A 833 -27.16 -24.32 8.54
CA VAL A 833 -26.40 -25.41 9.16
C VAL A 833 -26.36 -25.32 10.69
N ALA A 834 -26.58 -24.14 11.27
CA ALA A 834 -26.72 -23.98 12.73
C ALA A 834 -28.05 -24.52 13.29
N GLY A 835 -29.05 -24.80 12.44
CA GLY A 835 -30.36 -25.34 12.87
C GLY A 835 -31.22 -24.36 13.67
N GLY A 836 -30.95 -23.05 13.57
CA GLY A 836 -31.78 -22.00 14.15
C GLY A 836 -32.80 -21.52 13.13
N GLY A 837 -34.08 -21.47 13.49
CA GLY A 837 -35.11 -20.90 12.62
C GLY A 837 -36.52 -21.33 13.01
N THR A 838 -37.51 -20.46 12.76
CA THR A 838 -38.95 -20.76 12.90
C THR A 838 -39.62 -21.09 11.56
N LYS A 839 -38.88 -20.97 10.44
CA LYS A 839 -39.31 -21.26 9.08
C LYS A 839 -39.01 -22.70 8.68
N SER A 840 -39.62 -23.17 7.59
CA SER A 840 -39.25 -24.46 7.02
C SER A 840 -37.82 -24.42 6.47
N GLU A 841 -37.10 -25.52 6.64
CA GLU A 841 -35.76 -25.71 6.07
C GLU A 841 -35.74 -25.56 4.54
N GLU A 842 -36.86 -25.92 3.88
CA GLU A 842 -37.06 -25.77 2.44
C GLU A 842 -37.01 -24.31 1.96
N GLU A 843 -37.57 -23.36 2.73
CA GLU A 843 -37.52 -21.92 2.38
C GLU A 843 -36.09 -21.38 2.43
N ILE A 844 -35.32 -21.78 3.44
CA ILE A 844 -33.93 -21.37 3.63
C ILE A 844 -33.05 -22.00 2.54
N ARG A 845 -33.24 -23.30 2.25
CA ARG A 845 -32.56 -24.05 1.18
C ARG A 845 -32.80 -23.39 -0.19
N SER A 846 -34.06 -23.06 -0.51
CA SER A 846 -34.42 -22.33 -1.74
C SER A 846 -33.70 -20.98 -1.86
N GLY A 847 -33.57 -20.23 -0.75
CA GLY A 847 -32.81 -18.99 -0.74
C GLY A 847 -31.31 -19.18 -1.02
N ILE A 848 -30.69 -20.25 -0.49
CA ILE A 848 -29.29 -20.61 -0.73
C ILE A 848 -29.09 -20.99 -2.21
N ASP A 849 -30.00 -21.77 -2.78
CA ASP A 849 -29.95 -22.17 -4.19
C ASP A 849 -30.02 -20.95 -5.13
N MET A 850 -30.81 -19.92 -4.80
CA MET A 850 -30.83 -18.67 -5.58
C MET A 850 -29.48 -17.95 -5.59
N TYR A 851 -28.73 -17.93 -4.49
CA TYR A 851 -27.37 -17.35 -4.47
C TYR A 851 -26.38 -18.19 -5.26
N LEU A 852 -26.42 -19.52 -5.13
CA LEU A 852 -25.53 -20.42 -5.88
C LEU A 852 -25.76 -20.29 -7.40
N LEU A 853 -27.02 -20.29 -7.84
CA LEU A 853 -27.40 -20.06 -9.24
C LEU A 853 -27.02 -18.66 -9.74
N LEU A 854 -27.13 -17.63 -8.88
CA LEU A 854 -26.64 -16.30 -9.22
C LEU A 854 -25.13 -16.29 -9.42
N PHE A 855 -24.35 -17.00 -8.59
CA PHE A 855 -22.91 -17.09 -8.80
C PHE A 855 -22.51 -17.92 -10.02
N ASP A 856 -23.28 -18.95 -10.40
CA ASP A 856 -23.12 -19.60 -11.71
C ASP A 856 -23.36 -18.58 -12.85
N ARG A 857 -24.38 -17.71 -12.76
CA ARG A 857 -24.61 -16.61 -13.73
C ARG A 857 -23.55 -15.52 -13.73
N VAL A 858 -22.98 -15.20 -12.57
CA VAL A 858 -21.82 -14.31 -12.51
C VAL A 858 -20.60 -14.98 -13.15
N ALA A 859 -20.44 -16.31 -13.04
CA ALA A 859 -19.35 -17.03 -13.69
C ALA A 859 -19.47 -17.08 -15.23
N ASP A 860 -20.68 -17.04 -15.79
CA ASP A 860 -20.92 -16.93 -17.24
C ASP A 860 -20.27 -15.67 -17.86
N VAL A 861 -20.10 -14.58 -17.08
CA VAL A 861 -19.56 -13.27 -17.52
C VAL A 861 -18.19 -12.95 -16.89
N TYR A 862 -18.02 -13.29 -15.61
CA TYR A 862 -16.81 -13.07 -14.81
C TYR A 862 -16.37 -14.41 -14.16
N PRO A 863 -15.74 -15.33 -14.92
CA PRO A 863 -15.49 -16.70 -14.48
C PRO A 863 -14.81 -16.83 -13.12
N THR A 864 -13.73 -16.09 -12.88
CA THR A 864 -12.99 -16.12 -11.61
C THR A 864 -13.87 -15.65 -10.45
N LEU A 865 -14.57 -14.53 -10.61
CA LEU A 865 -15.37 -13.90 -9.56
C LEU A 865 -16.57 -14.78 -9.14
N GLY A 866 -17.33 -15.29 -10.12
CA GLY A 866 -18.48 -16.16 -9.85
C GLY A 866 -18.06 -17.50 -9.25
N THR A 867 -17.03 -18.14 -9.82
CA THR A 867 -16.49 -19.42 -9.32
C THR A 867 -15.96 -19.29 -7.89
N LYS A 868 -15.20 -18.22 -7.59
CA LYS A 868 -14.65 -17.95 -6.25
C LYS A 868 -15.74 -17.93 -5.17
N PHE A 869 -16.74 -17.07 -5.30
CA PHE A 869 -17.77 -16.92 -4.25
C PHE A 869 -18.73 -18.11 -4.16
N ARG A 870 -19.02 -18.76 -5.28
CA ARG A 870 -19.74 -20.04 -5.32
C ARG A 870 -19.00 -21.13 -4.53
N ASN A 871 -17.70 -21.25 -4.71
CA ASN A 871 -16.88 -22.23 -4.01
C ASN A 871 -16.81 -21.90 -2.51
N GLY A 872 -16.68 -20.63 -2.11
CA GLY A 872 -16.77 -20.21 -0.70
C GLY A 872 -18.12 -20.54 -0.04
N MET A 873 -19.24 -20.37 -0.76
CA MET A 873 -20.55 -20.80 -0.27
C MET A 873 -20.64 -22.32 -0.09
N ARG A 874 -20.17 -23.10 -1.07
CA ARG A 874 -20.15 -24.57 -0.99
C ARG A 874 -19.23 -25.07 0.13
N TYR A 875 -18.07 -24.44 0.31
CA TYR A 875 -17.15 -24.69 1.40
C TYR A 875 -17.84 -24.51 2.75
N THR A 876 -18.59 -23.40 2.94
CA THR A 876 -19.39 -23.15 4.15
C THR A 876 -20.43 -24.26 4.37
N LEU A 877 -21.20 -24.60 3.34
CA LEU A 877 -22.26 -25.64 3.43
C LEU A 877 -21.70 -27.05 3.69
N ALA A 878 -20.44 -27.32 3.36
CA ALA A 878 -19.77 -28.60 3.57
C ALA A 878 -19.09 -28.73 4.96
N GLN A 879 -19.04 -27.67 5.77
CA GLN A 879 -18.41 -27.72 7.09
C GLN A 879 -19.21 -28.52 8.11
N ALA A 880 -18.51 -29.07 9.11
CA ALA A 880 -19.15 -29.69 10.26
C ALA A 880 -19.95 -28.63 11.08
N PRO A 881 -21.11 -28.98 11.68
CA PRO A 881 -21.91 -28.04 12.46
C PRO A 881 -21.18 -27.36 13.63
N GLN A 882 -20.10 -27.97 14.13
CA GLN A 882 -19.26 -27.39 15.18
C GLN A 882 -18.42 -26.21 14.63
N ILE A 883 -17.72 -26.42 13.51
CA ILE A 883 -16.98 -25.37 12.79
C ILE A 883 -17.91 -24.23 12.38
N ILE A 884 -19.16 -24.53 12.00
CA ILE A 884 -20.17 -23.50 11.67
C ILE A 884 -20.57 -22.66 12.88
N ARG A 885 -20.63 -23.23 14.09
CA ARG A 885 -20.89 -22.46 15.31
C ARG A 885 -19.71 -21.54 15.64
N GLU A 886 -18.48 -22.01 15.46
CA GLU A 886 -17.26 -21.20 15.61
C GLU A 886 -17.24 -20.05 14.59
N MET A 887 -17.46 -20.33 13.30
CA MET A 887 -17.61 -19.31 12.26
C MET A 887 -18.76 -18.32 12.50
N LYS A 888 -19.84 -18.74 13.17
CA LYS A 888 -20.92 -17.82 13.61
C LYS A 888 -20.43 -16.95 14.77
N ALA A 889 -19.75 -17.53 15.75
CA ALA A 889 -19.26 -16.87 16.97
C ALA A 889 -18.13 -15.85 16.71
N ASP A 890 -17.37 -15.98 15.61
CA ASP A 890 -16.35 -15.02 15.16
C ASP A 890 -16.93 -13.69 14.65
N GLY A 891 -18.25 -13.63 14.40
CA GLY A 891 -18.92 -12.45 13.88
C GLY A 891 -18.49 -12.05 12.46
N ALA A 892 -18.72 -10.78 12.12
CA ALA A 892 -18.36 -10.18 10.85
C ALA A 892 -16.85 -10.23 10.56
N ARG A 893 -15.98 -10.24 11.58
CA ARG A 893 -14.52 -10.40 11.37
C ARG A 893 -14.19 -11.76 10.75
N GLY A 894 -14.86 -12.84 11.18
CA GLY A 894 -14.79 -14.16 10.54
C GLY A 894 -15.41 -14.21 9.14
N MET A 895 -16.15 -13.17 8.72
CA MET A 895 -16.59 -12.98 7.33
C MET A 895 -15.49 -12.40 6.43
N LEU A 896 -14.61 -11.58 7.00
CA LEU A 896 -13.52 -10.87 6.31
C LEU A 896 -12.18 -11.62 6.33
N SER A 897 -12.17 -12.87 6.82
CA SER A 897 -10.97 -13.71 6.88
C SER A 897 -10.59 -14.30 5.50
N LYS A 898 -9.42 -14.94 5.44
CA LYS A 898 -8.73 -15.31 4.20
C LYS A 898 -9.59 -16.19 3.27
N CYS A 899 -9.47 -15.94 1.96
CA CYS A 899 -10.12 -16.75 0.92
C CYS A 899 -9.31 -17.99 0.52
N GLY A 900 -8.04 -18.13 0.97
CA GLY A 900 -7.14 -19.22 0.57
C GLY A 900 -7.62 -20.61 1.00
N ASP A 901 -8.33 -20.70 2.12
CA ASP A 901 -8.77 -21.97 2.73
C ASP A 901 -9.85 -22.72 1.91
N TRP A 902 -10.42 -22.09 0.87
CA TRP A 902 -11.51 -22.67 0.08
C TRP A 902 -11.04 -23.77 -0.89
N ALA A 903 -9.73 -23.98 -1.03
CA ALA A 903 -9.13 -24.98 -1.92
C ALA A 903 -9.04 -26.42 -1.33
N GLY A 904 -9.47 -26.63 -0.08
CA GLY A 904 -9.22 -27.87 0.66
C GLY A 904 -10.08 -29.11 0.33
N ALA A 905 -11.08 -29.01 -0.56
CA ALA A 905 -11.98 -30.13 -0.85
C ALA A 905 -12.15 -30.38 -2.36
N THR A 906 -11.91 -31.63 -2.79
CA THR A 906 -12.16 -32.01 -4.19
C THR A 906 -13.63 -31.78 -4.55
N PRO A 907 -13.97 -31.48 -5.83
CA PRO A 907 -15.36 -31.28 -6.25
C PRO A 907 -16.26 -32.46 -5.91
N GLN A 908 -15.69 -33.67 -5.88
CA GLN A 908 -16.40 -34.92 -5.59
C GLN A 908 -16.65 -35.13 -4.09
N ALA A 909 -15.69 -34.79 -3.21
CA ALA A 909 -15.91 -34.76 -1.77
C ALA A 909 -16.92 -33.66 -1.37
N THR A 910 -16.80 -32.48 -1.98
CA THR A 910 -17.76 -31.38 -1.81
C THR A 910 -19.17 -31.81 -2.23
N LEU A 911 -19.32 -32.48 -3.38
CA LEU A 911 -20.61 -32.98 -3.85
C LEU A 911 -21.19 -34.08 -2.94
N GLN A 912 -20.36 -35.00 -2.42
CA GLN A 912 -20.79 -36.02 -1.47
C GLN A 912 -21.25 -35.42 -0.15
N ASN A 913 -20.51 -34.45 0.40
CA ASN A 913 -20.90 -33.76 1.64
C ASN A 913 -22.16 -32.91 1.47
N LEU A 914 -22.31 -32.19 0.35
CA LEU A 914 -23.56 -31.50 0.01
C LEU A 914 -24.73 -32.47 -0.14
N THR A 915 -24.53 -33.61 -0.81
CA THR A 915 -25.57 -34.65 -0.94
C THR A 915 -25.96 -35.20 0.42
N ALA A 916 -25.00 -35.42 1.33
CA ALA A 916 -25.25 -35.87 2.70
C ALA A 916 -25.92 -34.80 3.60
N ALA A 917 -25.65 -33.52 3.35
CA ALA A 917 -26.30 -32.40 4.04
C ALA A 917 -27.74 -32.16 3.55
N PHE A 918 -28.02 -32.42 2.26
CA PHE A 918 -29.35 -32.26 1.68
C PHE A 918 -30.26 -33.50 1.74
N SER A 919 -29.72 -34.66 2.13
CA SER A 919 -30.46 -35.92 2.37
C SER A 919 -30.64 -36.27 3.86
N ARG A 920 -30.22 -35.36 4.75
CA ARG A 920 -30.78 -35.21 6.09
C ARG A 920 -31.89 -34.17 6.04
#